data_AF-A0A7V9KQL4-F1
#
_entry.id   AF-A0A7V9KQL4-F1
#
_cell.length_a   1.000
_cell.length_b   1.000
_cell.length_c   1.000
_cell.angle_alpha   90.00
_cell.angle_beta   90.00
_cell.angle_gamma   90.00
#
_symmetry.space_group_name_H-M   'P 1'
#
loop_
_entity.id
_entity.type
_entity.pdbx_description
1 polymer ?
#
loop_
_entity_poly.entity_id
_entity_poly.type
_entity_poly.pdbx_seq_one_letter_code
_entity_poly.pdbx_strand_id
1 'polypeptide(L)'
;MIPTRPLLALILTFIIAGQGLFVAGARATAQSSLSDAARVARVESQLENLRQELKIPALSAAIVKDQKVLWAKGFGFADVENKVPATEHTPYHLASLTKTFASTILMQLVQEGKIKLDDPVSKYGITLESEGVIRVRHLLSHTSEGNPGESYRYNGNRFGELDKVIQRATGKSFGELLIANILDPLDMTETAPNVFRIVGTKSPSGTDPAAEAEVKAAVMDLIAGFNAGSVDQIERRLAPQQNRFPGEGGFLTSFIDASELRGAFQSGFKLNFRVDNLETAVYGTTAVSTFFMSGTITPSNGIPRADGPWRSSLFWNKQDGAWKLVHSHQSAMNRAMITEKHQQRFDTVSKSLAQPYALDREFKTRKSSYPQGFSTSAGLMSSVLDMAKYDIAIDQNKFLAREIQQLAFTSTVSTKGEALPYGLGWFTQNYKGTKMLWHYGYWTANSSFILKVPERNITFIVMANTDNLSRPTDLGGGDALSSPVGMAFLKTFIFPEKFGEPIPEINWNASAQELKDQLQQVSGKPYADVYSKDLITKFRINQSVGQATEAARVMKMYGELFSKPFPEDLAKMPVVAQLVKVLDNEDKTMEFTLTRAQQVRIFSIGEGQAGEMFDYGWIENANKGTSVWEMQEKETTHAGGAAKNRKVDVVITLEPGKYKLRYKTDDSHSFDRWNALPPEINFWGIAVYAK
;
A
#
# COMPACT_ATOMS: atom_id res chain seq x y z
N MET A 1 -27.96 22.74 -77.92
CA MET A 1 -27.85 23.99 -77.14
C MET A 1 -26.38 24.18 -76.80
N ILE A 2 -25.89 25.41 -77.01
CA ILE A 2 -24.50 25.82 -77.26
C ILE A 2 -23.59 25.70 -75.99
N PRO A 3 -22.25 25.56 -76.18
CA PRO A 3 -21.29 24.76 -75.40
C PRO A 3 -20.38 25.62 -74.51
N THR A 4 -19.29 25.11 -73.90
CA THR A 4 -17.88 25.24 -74.37
C THR A 4 -16.93 24.61 -73.30
N ARG A 5 -16.07 23.60 -73.60
CA ARG A 5 -14.66 23.65 -74.13
C ARG A 5 -13.62 24.23 -73.13
N PRO A 6 -12.28 23.95 -73.20
CA PRO A 6 -11.53 22.93 -74.00
C PRO A 6 -10.21 22.31 -73.42
N LEU A 7 -9.78 21.21 -74.07
CA LEU A 7 -8.45 20.80 -74.62
C LEU A 7 -7.15 20.40 -73.82
N LEU A 8 -6.51 19.36 -74.42
CA LEU A 8 -5.06 19.03 -74.62
C LEU A 8 -4.25 18.51 -73.41
N ALA A 9 -3.78 17.25 -73.29
CA ALA A 9 -3.16 16.24 -74.18
C ALA A 9 -1.68 16.48 -74.57
N LEU A 10 -0.79 15.64 -74.04
CA LEU A 10 0.53 15.20 -74.58
C LEU A 10 1.09 14.13 -73.61
N ILE A 11 1.88 13.09 -73.91
CA ILE A 11 2.24 12.24 -75.05
C ILE A 11 3.21 11.17 -74.48
N LEU A 12 3.10 9.94 -75.00
CA LEU A 12 4.08 8.87 -75.20
C LEU A 12 5.06 8.35 -74.11
N THR A 13 4.92 7.05 -73.91
CA THR A 13 5.92 5.98 -73.72
C THR A 13 7.04 5.98 -74.80
N PHE A 14 8.32 5.78 -74.43
CA PHE A 14 9.08 4.50 -74.50
C PHE A 14 10.65 4.61 -74.47
N ILE A 15 11.26 3.70 -73.69
CA ILE A 15 12.61 3.04 -73.76
C ILE A 15 13.90 3.82 -73.39
N ILE A 16 14.70 3.21 -72.48
CA ILE A 16 16.15 2.84 -72.56
C ILE A 16 16.58 2.42 -71.13
N ALA A 17 16.68 1.11 -70.82
CA ALA A 17 17.88 0.25 -70.92
C ALA A 17 19.06 0.68 -70.00
N GLY A 18 19.45 -0.21 -69.09
CA GLY A 18 20.66 -0.05 -68.27
C GLY A 18 20.83 -1.18 -67.25
N GLN A 19 21.88 -1.97 -67.44
CA GLN A 19 22.31 -3.10 -66.60
C GLN A 19 22.74 -2.66 -65.19
N GLY A 20 22.70 -3.58 -64.21
CA GLY A 20 23.61 -3.50 -63.06
C GLY A 20 23.14 -4.13 -61.75
N LEU A 21 23.73 -5.29 -61.46
CA LEU A 21 23.94 -5.92 -60.14
C LEU A 21 22.74 -6.44 -59.33
N PHE A 22 22.67 -7.78 -59.32
CA PHE A 22 22.34 -8.54 -58.12
C PHE A 22 23.21 -8.07 -56.94
N VAL A 23 22.58 -7.48 -55.92
CA VAL A 23 23.09 -7.50 -54.55
C VAL A 23 22.25 -8.50 -53.78
N ALA A 24 22.88 -9.63 -53.47
CA ALA A 24 22.39 -10.56 -52.47
C ALA A 24 22.36 -9.86 -51.10
N GLY A 25 21.32 -10.16 -50.31
CA GLY A 25 21.40 -10.02 -48.87
C GLY A 25 20.60 -8.89 -48.25
N ALA A 26 19.28 -8.91 -48.41
CA ALA A 26 18.42 -8.54 -47.29
C ALA A 26 18.09 -9.83 -46.53
N ARG A 27 19.02 -10.33 -45.70
CA ARG A 27 18.61 -11.10 -44.52
C ARG A 27 17.84 -10.10 -43.68
N ALA A 28 16.51 -10.08 -43.84
CA ALA A 28 15.64 -9.54 -42.83
C ALA A 28 15.93 -10.35 -41.56
N THR A 29 16.64 -9.74 -40.62
CA THR A 29 16.69 -10.23 -39.24
C THR A 29 15.31 -9.99 -38.65
N ALA A 30 14.33 -10.79 -39.06
CA ALA A 30 13.14 -11.05 -38.27
C ALA A 30 13.60 -11.92 -37.09
N GLN A 31 14.19 -11.28 -36.09
CA GLN A 31 14.41 -11.91 -34.80
C GLN A 31 13.01 -12.18 -34.25
N SER A 32 12.56 -13.43 -34.38
CA SER A 32 11.18 -13.82 -34.11
C SER A 32 10.82 -13.48 -32.67
N SER A 33 10.03 -12.42 -32.48
CA SER A 33 9.45 -12.11 -31.18
C SER A 33 8.68 -13.33 -30.69
N LEU A 34 8.88 -13.74 -29.42
CA LEU A 34 8.15 -14.86 -28.84
C LEU A 34 6.64 -14.72 -29.06
N SER A 35 5.98 -15.82 -29.43
CA SER A 35 4.53 -15.88 -29.53
C SER A 35 3.88 -15.62 -28.16
N ASP A 36 2.64 -15.15 -28.15
CA ASP A 36 1.91 -14.93 -26.90
C ASP A 36 1.84 -16.21 -26.04
N ALA A 37 1.69 -17.39 -26.67
CA ALA A 37 1.72 -18.67 -25.96
C ALA A 37 3.07 -18.93 -25.25
N ALA A 38 4.20 -18.64 -25.91
CA ALA A 38 5.52 -18.79 -25.30
C ALA A 38 5.76 -17.79 -24.16
N ARG A 39 5.25 -16.55 -24.31
CA ARG A 39 5.30 -15.53 -23.26
C ARG A 39 4.46 -15.91 -22.04
N VAL A 40 3.25 -16.42 -22.27
CA VAL A 40 2.36 -16.94 -21.21
C VAL A 40 3.04 -18.09 -20.46
N ALA A 41 3.60 -19.08 -21.16
CA ALA A 41 4.29 -20.21 -20.53
C ALA A 41 5.46 -19.76 -19.65
N ARG A 42 6.21 -18.74 -20.09
CA ARG A 42 7.31 -18.15 -19.31
C ARG A 42 6.81 -17.45 -18.05
N VAL A 43 5.80 -16.57 -18.16
CA VAL A 43 5.21 -15.90 -16.99
C VAL A 43 4.61 -16.92 -16.03
N GLU A 44 3.94 -17.96 -16.52
CA GLU A 44 3.37 -19.01 -15.69
C GLU A 44 4.44 -19.71 -14.82
N SER A 45 5.57 -20.10 -15.44
CA SER A 45 6.70 -20.68 -14.71
C SER A 45 7.31 -19.71 -13.69
N GLN A 46 7.48 -18.43 -14.08
CA GLN A 46 8.00 -17.40 -13.18
C GLN A 46 7.07 -17.14 -12.00
N LEU A 47 5.75 -17.12 -12.21
CA LEU A 47 4.77 -16.93 -11.14
C LEU A 47 4.75 -18.10 -10.16
N GLU A 48 4.86 -19.35 -10.64
CA GLU A 48 4.95 -20.51 -9.75
C GLU A 48 6.24 -20.50 -8.91
N ASN A 49 7.38 -20.15 -9.52
CA ASN A 49 8.64 -20.01 -8.79
C ASN A 49 8.55 -18.90 -7.73
N LEU A 50 8.04 -17.71 -8.10
CA LEU A 50 7.83 -16.61 -7.17
C LEU A 50 6.85 -16.96 -6.06
N ARG A 51 5.79 -17.70 -6.37
CA ARG A 51 4.81 -18.19 -5.37
C ARG A 51 5.50 -19.05 -4.31
N GLN A 52 6.39 -19.96 -4.73
CA GLN A 52 7.15 -20.81 -3.81
C GLN A 52 8.18 -20.00 -3.01
N GLU A 53 8.97 -19.15 -3.66
CA GLU A 53 9.96 -18.29 -3.00
C GLU A 53 9.34 -17.37 -1.95
N LEU A 54 8.18 -16.78 -2.26
CA LEU A 54 7.42 -15.89 -1.37
C LEU A 54 6.54 -16.64 -0.36
N LYS A 55 6.55 -17.98 -0.36
CA LYS A 55 5.69 -18.82 0.49
C LYS A 55 4.20 -18.46 0.39
N ILE A 56 3.73 -18.19 -0.82
CA ILE A 56 2.32 -17.83 -1.12
C ILE A 56 1.48 -19.11 -1.27
N PRO A 57 0.48 -19.36 -0.41
CA PRO A 57 -0.31 -20.59 -0.52
C PRO A 57 -1.18 -20.66 -1.78
N ALA A 58 -1.87 -19.56 -2.10
CA ALA A 58 -2.59 -19.41 -3.35
C ALA A 58 -2.37 -18.05 -4.00
N LEU A 59 -2.27 -18.10 -5.33
CA LEU A 59 -2.16 -16.95 -6.20
C LEU A 59 -3.03 -17.18 -7.43
N SER A 60 -3.73 -16.17 -7.90
CA SER A 60 -4.40 -16.20 -9.20
C SER A 60 -3.98 -15.00 -10.02
N ALA A 61 -3.78 -15.19 -11.32
CA ALA A 61 -3.33 -14.15 -12.23
C ALA A 61 -4.09 -14.17 -13.55
N ALA A 62 -4.17 -13.01 -14.20
CA ALA A 62 -4.71 -12.86 -15.55
C ALA A 62 -3.90 -11.84 -16.36
N ILE A 63 -3.85 -12.04 -17.67
CA ILE A 63 -3.35 -11.09 -18.66
C ILE A 63 -4.51 -10.75 -19.58
N VAL A 64 -4.86 -9.47 -19.65
CA VAL A 64 -5.79 -8.92 -20.63
C VAL A 64 -4.96 -8.30 -21.73
N LYS A 65 -5.23 -8.65 -23.00
CA LYS A 65 -4.57 -8.07 -24.17
C LYS A 65 -5.61 -7.80 -25.25
N ASP A 66 -5.58 -6.61 -25.85
CA ASP A 66 -6.48 -6.21 -26.93
C ASP A 66 -7.97 -6.42 -26.57
N GLN A 67 -8.35 -5.96 -25.38
CA GLN A 67 -9.70 -6.08 -24.79
C GLN A 67 -10.20 -7.51 -24.58
N LYS A 68 -9.32 -8.51 -24.50
CA LYS A 68 -9.68 -9.91 -24.25
C LYS A 68 -8.79 -10.50 -23.17
N VAL A 69 -9.33 -11.44 -22.40
CA VAL A 69 -8.51 -12.26 -21.50
C VAL A 69 -7.63 -13.16 -22.37
N LEU A 70 -6.33 -12.86 -22.44
CA LEU A 70 -5.34 -13.67 -23.15
C LEU A 70 -5.07 -14.97 -22.37
N TRP A 71 -5.00 -14.86 -21.05
CA TRP A 71 -4.72 -15.96 -20.13
C TRP A 71 -5.22 -15.63 -18.72
N ALA A 72 -5.71 -16.63 -18.00
CA ALA A 72 -5.98 -16.54 -16.58
C ALA A 72 -5.79 -17.92 -15.93
N LYS A 73 -5.22 -17.96 -14.71
CA LYS A 73 -4.94 -19.21 -14.00
C LYS A 73 -4.78 -19.00 -12.50
N GLY A 74 -5.17 -20.01 -11.71
CA GLY A 74 -4.86 -20.15 -10.30
C GLY A 74 -3.69 -21.11 -10.02
N PHE A 75 -2.97 -20.86 -8.92
CA PHE A 75 -1.79 -21.60 -8.47
C PHE A 75 -1.92 -21.92 -6.99
N GLY A 76 -1.54 -23.13 -6.58
CA GLY A 76 -1.58 -23.56 -5.19
C GLY A 76 -3.00 -23.78 -4.66
N PHE A 77 -3.21 -23.54 -3.37
CA PHE A 77 -4.44 -23.89 -2.65
C PHE A 77 -5.12 -22.67 -2.02
N ALA A 78 -6.34 -22.37 -2.47
CA ALA A 78 -7.20 -21.34 -1.89
C ALA A 78 -7.55 -21.68 -0.43
N ASP A 79 -7.63 -22.97 -0.10
CA ASP A 79 -7.72 -23.50 1.26
C ASP A 79 -6.70 -24.64 1.40
N VAL A 80 -5.64 -24.41 2.16
CA VAL A 80 -4.55 -25.37 2.38
C VAL A 80 -5.03 -26.56 3.21
N GLU A 81 -5.87 -26.32 4.22
CA GLU A 81 -6.35 -27.38 5.12
C GLU A 81 -7.24 -28.37 4.36
N ASN A 82 -8.11 -27.85 3.49
CA ASN A 82 -9.06 -28.66 2.71
C ASN A 82 -8.57 -29.00 1.30
N LYS A 83 -7.35 -28.61 0.94
CA LYS A 83 -6.74 -28.81 -0.40
C LYS A 83 -7.62 -28.29 -1.54
N VAL A 84 -8.31 -27.17 -1.33
CA VAL A 84 -9.11 -26.53 -2.38
C VAL A 84 -8.15 -25.80 -3.32
N PRO A 85 -8.03 -26.19 -4.60
CA PRO A 85 -7.12 -25.53 -5.53
C PRO A 85 -7.58 -24.10 -5.80
N ALA A 86 -6.62 -23.19 -5.97
CA ALA A 86 -6.93 -21.88 -6.51
C ALA A 86 -7.20 -21.96 -8.02
N THR A 87 -8.09 -21.11 -8.49
CA THR A 87 -8.51 -20.99 -9.90
C THR A 87 -8.64 -19.51 -10.25
N GLU A 88 -8.75 -19.19 -11.53
CA GLU A 88 -9.05 -17.86 -12.05
C GLU A 88 -10.37 -17.27 -11.53
N HIS A 89 -11.27 -18.13 -11.02
CA HIS A 89 -12.54 -17.78 -10.39
C HIS A 89 -12.44 -17.56 -8.87
N THR A 90 -11.30 -17.87 -8.25
CA THR A 90 -11.12 -17.74 -6.80
C THR A 90 -11.12 -16.25 -6.43
N PRO A 91 -12.04 -15.79 -5.55
CA PRO A 91 -12.00 -14.44 -5.03
C PRO A 91 -10.93 -14.28 -3.94
N TYR A 92 -10.34 -13.09 -3.90
CA TYR A 92 -9.38 -12.64 -2.89
C TYR A 92 -9.77 -11.24 -2.42
N HIS A 93 -9.33 -10.85 -1.22
CA HIS A 93 -9.41 -9.45 -0.80
C HIS A 93 -8.44 -8.59 -1.62
N LEU A 94 -8.94 -7.44 -2.08
CA LEU A 94 -8.18 -6.50 -2.91
C LEU A 94 -7.32 -5.52 -2.10
N ALA A 95 -7.56 -5.38 -0.79
CA ALA A 95 -7.04 -4.26 0.01
C ALA A 95 -7.14 -2.93 -0.74
N SER A 96 -6.04 -2.20 -0.85
CA SER A 96 -5.96 -0.85 -1.42
C SER A 96 -6.26 -0.76 -2.92
N LEU A 97 -6.25 -1.86 -3.66
CA LEU A 97 -6.67 -1.86 -5.07
C LEU A 97 -8.14 -1.40 -5.23
N THR A 98 -8.94 -1.49 -4.16
CA THR A 98 -10.29 -0.88 -4.04
C THR A 98 -10.31 0.61 -4.40
N LYS A 99 -9.21 1.36 -4.17
CA LYS A 99 -9.13 2.80 -4.49
C LYS A 99 -9.35 3.11 -5.97
N THR A 100 -9.03 2.17 -6.85
CA THR A 100 -9.27 2.33 -8.29
C THR A 100 -10.77 2.39 -8.59
N PHE A 101 -11.59 1.58 -7.92
CA PHE A 101 -13.05 1.63 -8.03
C PHE A 101 -13.63 2.89 -7.38
N ALA A 102 -13.10 3.28 -6.21
CA ALA A 102 -13.49 4.51 -5.54
C ALA A 102 -13.21 5.74 -6.41
N SER A 103 -12.04 5.78 -7.07
CA SER A 103 -11.71 6.82 -8.03
C SER A 103 -12.70 6.86 -9.18
N THR A 104 -13.02 5.72 -9.80
CA THR A 104 -14.03 5.65 -10.86
C THR A 104 -15.37 6.26 -10.43
N ILE A 105 -15.90 5.87 -9.25
CA ILE A 105 -17.15 6.45 -8.72
C ILE A 105 -17.03 7.95 -8.45
N LEU A 106 -15.96 8.41 -7.80
CA LEU A 106 -15.77 9.84 -7.53
C LEU A 106 -15.65 10.65 -8.81
N MET A 107 -14.93 10.14 -9.81
CA MET A 107 -14.78 10.81 -11.11
C MET A 107 -16.08 10.80 -11.92
N GLN A 108 -16.97 9.81 -11.75
CA GLN A 108 -18.34 9.86 -12.28
C GLN A 108 -19.10 11.04 -11.66
N LEU A 109 -19.00 11.22 -10.34
CA LEU A 109 -19.62 12.35 -9.65
C LEU A 109 -19.02 13.70 -10.07
N VAL A 110 -17.72 13.76 -10.39
CA VAL A 110 -17.09 14.95 -10.98
C VAL A 110 -17.67 15.25 -12.36
N GLN A 111 -17.76 14.24 -13.22
CA GLN A 111 -18.33 14.36 -14.57
C GLN A 111 -19.80 14.80 -14.54
N GLU A 112 -20.58 14.29 -13.60
CA GLU A 112 -21.98 14.67 -13.37
C GLU A 112 -22.14 16.06 -12.71
N GLY A 113 -21.04 16.72 -12.34
CA GLY A 113 -21.06 18.03 -11.68
C GLY A 113 -21.53 18.00 -10.22
N LYS A 114 -21.69 16.82 -9.61
CA LYS A 114 -22.13 16.65 -8.22
C LYS A 114 -21.05 16.97 -7.19
N ILE A 115 -19.78 16.77 -7.55
CA ILE A 115 -18.63 17.18 -6.75
C ILE A 115 -17.62 17.92 -7.63
N LYS A 116 -16.85 18.84 -7.03
CA LYS A 116 -15.69 19.45 -7.70
C LYS A 116 -14.41 18.99 -7.04
N LEU A 117 -13.38 18.72 -7.84
CA LEU A 117 -12.05 18.36 -7.33
C LEU A 117 -11.45 19.43 -6.42
N ASP A 118 -11.81 20.70 -6.63
CA ASP A 118 -11.38 21.85 -5.83
C ASP A 118 -12.28 22.20 -4.64
N ASP A 119 -13.36 21.45 -4.42
CA ASP A 119 -14.17 21.67 -3.22
C ASP A 119 -13.31 21.44 -1.97
N PRO A 120 -13.36 22.35 -0.97
CA PRO A 120 -12.74 22.11 0.32
C PRO A 120 -13.45 20.93 1.00
N VAL A 121 -12.70 20.01 1.59
CA VAL A 121 -13.27 18.79 2.19
C VAL A 121 -14.15 19.08 3.42
N SER A 122 -13.97 20.24 4.05
CA SER A 122 -14.84 20.75 5.13
C SER A 122 -16.29 20.93 4.69
N LYS A 123 -16.56 21.21 3.41
CA LYS A 123 -17.90 21.23 2.81
C LYS A 123 -18.64 19.91 3.02
N TYR A 124 -17.92 18.80 3.13
CA TYR A 124 -18.45 17.45 3.32
C TYR A 124 -18.35 16.98 4.78
N GLY A 125 -18.02 17.86 5.72
CA GLY A 125 -17.89 17.54 7.15
C GLY A 125 -16.61 16.77 7.49
N ILE A 126 -15.55 16.93 6.69
CA ILE A 126 -14.23 16.34 6.94
C ILE A 126 -13.33 17.42 7.55
N THR A 127 -12.80 17.13 8.73
CA THR A 127 -11.79 17.96 9.41
C THR A 127 -10.56 17.11 9.64
N LEU A 128 -9.44 17.52 9.05
CA LEU A 128 -8.14 16.86 9.14
C LEU A 128 -7.06 17.92 9.40
N GLU A 129 -5.99 17.53 10.09
CA GLU A 129 -4.85 18.40 10.34
C GLU A 129 -4.06 18.69 9.05
N SER A 130 -3.75 19.96 8.80
CA SER A 130 -2.92 20.42 7.68
C SER A 130 -2.52 21.89 7.85
N GLU A 131 -1.48 22.32 7.13
CA GLU A 131 -1.01 23.71 7.08
C GLU A 131 -1.86 24.59 6.14
N GLY A 132 -2.79 23.99 5.38
CA GLY A 132 -3.66 24.71 4.45
C GLY A 132 -5.00 24.01 4.18
N VAL A 133 -5.77 24.51 3.22
CA VAL A 133 -7.10 23.97 2.88
C VAL A 133 -6.97 22.68 2.06
N ILE A 134 -7.41 21.56 2.65
CA ILE A 134 -7.50 20.27 1.96
C ILE A 134 -8.71 20.28 1.01
N ARG A 135 -8.49 19.83 -0.23
CA ARG A 135 -9.50 19.69 -1.29
C ARG A 135 -9.71 18.22 -1.62
N VAL A 136 -10.82 17.90 -2.29
CA VAL A 136 -11.13 16.52 -2.72
C VAL A 136 -9.97 15.90 -3.52
N ARG A 137 -9.36 16.67 -4.44
CA ARG A 137 -8.18 16.21 -5.20
C ARG A 137 -6.99 15.83 -4.31
N HIS A 138 -6.80 16.47 -3.16
CA HIS A 138 -5.67 16.18 -2.27
C HIS A 138 -5.84 14.83 -1.56
N LEU A 139 -7.08 14.43 -1.25
CA LEU A 139 -7.36 13.08 -0.74
C LEU A 139 -7.19 12.01 -1.83
N LEU A 140 -7.71 12.26 -3.04
CA LEU A 140 -7.59 11.36 -4.18
C LEU A 140 -6.15 11.13 -4.66
N SER A 141 -5.26 12.10 -4.45
CA SER A 141 -3.86 12.08 -4.92
C SER A 141 -2.83 11.81 -3.82
N HIS A 142 -3.26 11.56 -2.58
CA HIS A 142 -2.36 11.40 -1.43
C HIS A 142 -1.45 12.62 -1.18
N THR A 143 -1.97 13.83 -1.36
CA THR A 143 -1.24 15.11 -1.17
C THR A 143 -1.87 15.98 -0.09
N SER A 144 -2.57 15.40 0.88
CA SER A 144 -3.34 16.16 1.88
C SER A 144 -2.59 16.54 3.16
N GLU A 145 -1.40 16.00 3.38
CA GLU A 145 -0.60 16.19 4.61
C GLU A 145 0.38 17.36 4.48
N GLY A 146 0.76 17.98 5.61
CA GLY A 146 1.57 19.20 5.61
C GLY A 146 0.88 20.32 4.86
N ASN A 147 1.59 20.92 3.91
CA ASN A 147 1.02 21.82 2.90
C ASN A 147 0.30 21.02 1.79
N PRO A 148 -1.04 21.09 1.71
CA PRO A 148 -1.77 20.27 0.75
C PRO A 148 -1.38 20.58 -0.70
N GLY A 149 -1.09 19.54 -1.48
CA GLY A 149 -0.62 19.63 -2.86
C GLY A 149 0.91 19.69 -3.02
N GLU A 150 1.69 19.85 -1.95
CA GLU A 150 3.16 19.99 -2.06
C GLU A 150 3.89 18.66 -2.17
N SER A 151 3.49 17.65 -1.38
CA SER A 151 4.20 16.36 -1.32
C SER A 151 3.24 15.17 -1.34
N TYR A 152 3.69 14.07 -1.92
CA TYR A 152 2.99 12.79 -1.92
C TYR A 152 3.30 12.01 -0.65
N ARG A 153 2.24 11.55 0.05
CA ARG A 153 2.32 10.66 1.22
C ARG A 153 1.17 9.67 1.17
N TYR A 154 1.47 8.41 0.85
CA TYR A 154 0.46 7.37 0.72
C TYR A 154 -0.29 7.14 2.03
N ASN A 155 -1.55 7.57 2.09
CA ASN A 155 -2.36 7.55 3.31
C ASN A 155 -3.76 6.99 3.04
N GLY A 156 -3.94 5.70 3.33
CA GLY A 156 -5.23 5.01 3.16
C GLY A 156 -6.32 5.48 4.12
N ASN A 157 -5.97 6.03 5.28
CA ASN A 157 -6.94 6.54 6.25
C ASN A 157 -7.57 7.83 5.73
N ARG A 158 -6.75 8.80 5.29
CA ARG A 158 -7.24 10.05 4.70
C ARG A 158 -7.99 9.80 3.38
N PHE A 159 -7.53 8.86 2.55
CA PHE A 159 -8.28 8.47 1.34
C PHE A 159 -9.68 7.94 1.69
N GLY A 160 -9.81 7.18 2.78
CA GLY A 160 -11.09 6.63 3.24
C GLY A 160 -12.13 7.68 3.64
N GLU A 161 -11.71 8.92 3.96
CA GLU A 161 -12.63 10.03 4.24
C GLU A 161 -13.49 10.41 3.02
N LEU A 162 -13.09 9.98 1.81
CA LEU A 162 -13.89 10.17 0.59
C LEU A 162 -15.26 9.47 0.65
N ASP A 163 -15.46 8.52 1.57
CA ASP A 163 -16.79 7.97 1.89
C ASP A 163 -17.78 9.10 2.22
N LYS A 164 -17.35 10.08 3.02
CA LYS A 164 -18.19 11.23 3.41
C LYS A 164 -18.48 12.15 2.23
N VAL A 165 -17.52 12.32 1.32
CA VAL A 165 -17.73 13.12 0.09
C VAL A 165 -18.85 12.49 -0.75
N ILE A 166 -18.78 11.18 -1.00
CA ILE A 166 -19.80 10.44 -1.75
C ILE A 166 -21.17 10.55 -1.05
N GLN A 167 -21.21 10.27 0.26
CA GLN A 167 -22.45 10.25 1.02
C GLN A 167 -23.13 11.62 1.06
N ARG A 168 -22.36 12.69 1.29
CA ARG A 168 -22.90 14.06 1.35
C ARG A 168 -23.33 14.59 -0.01
N ALA A 169 -22.64 14.20 -1.08
CA ALA A 169 -22.98 14.64 -2.43
C ALA A 169 -24.21 13.91 -3.01
N THR A 170 -24.49 12.68 -2.56
CA THR A 170 -25.47 11.81 -3.23
C THR A 170 -26.57 11.25 -2.33
N GLY A 171 -26.40 11.29 -1.01
CA GLY A 171 -27.23 10.55 -0.06
C GLY A 171 -27.02 9.03 -0.07
N LYS A 172 -26.15 8.50 -0.93
CA LYS A 172 -25.85 7.06 -1.08
C LYS A 172 -24.45 6.73 -0.57
N SER A 173 -24.26 5.50 -0.13
CA SER A 173 -22.94 4.97 0.23
C SER A 173 -22.10 4.64 -1.01
N PHE A 174 -20.78 4.55 -0.83
CA PHE A 174 -19.87 4.05 -1.86
C PHE A 174 -20.27 2.65 -2.36
N GLY A 175 -20.67 1.74 -1.46
CA GLY A 175 -21.07 0.38 -1.83
C GLY A 175 -22.29 0.33 -2.74
N GLU A 176 -23.29 1.19 -2.49
CA GLU A 176 -24.49 1.28 -3.34
C GLU A 176 -24.14 1.74 -4.75
N LEU A 177 -23.32 2.78 -4.88
CA LEU A 177 -22.88 3.29 -6.18
C LEU A 177 -21.96 2.29 -6.89
N LEU A 178 -21.04 1.65 -6.18
CA LEU A 178 -20.14 0.63 -6.72
C LEU A 178 -20.95 -0.51 -7.37
N ILE A 179 -21.94 -1.04 -6.65
CA ILE A 179 -22.76 -2.14 -7.17
C ILE A 179 -23.58 -1.69 -8.37
N ALA A 180 -24.28 -0.56 -8.25
CA ALA A 180 -25.19 -0.08 -9.28
C ALA A 180 -24.46 0.37 -10.56
N ASN A 181 -23.29 1.01 -10.43
CA ASN A 181 -22.61 1.64 -11.55
C ASN A 181 -21.49 0.79 -12.16
N ILE A 182 -20.96 -0.19 -11.41
CA ILE A 182 -19.81 -1.00 -11.86
C ILE A 182 -20.13 -2.49 -11.81
N LEU A 183 -20.48 -3.04 -10.64
CA LEU A 183 -20.51 -4.50 -10.48
C LEU A 183 -21.67 -5.16 -11.23
N ASP A 184 -22.89 -4.62 -11.11
CA ASP A 184 -24.06 -5.21 -11.79
C ASP A 184 -24.00 -4.99 -13.32
N PRO A 185 -23.68 -3.80 -13.86
CA PRO A 185 -23.57 -3.61 -15.31
C PRO A 185 -22.49 -4.44 -15.99
N LEU A 186 -21.46 -4.85 -15.25
CA LEU A 186 -20.39 -5.70 -15.77
C LEU A 186 -20.59 -7.19 -15.46
N ASP A 187 -21.67 -7.58 -14.79
CA ASP A 187 -21.88 -8.95 -14.32
C ASP A 187 -20.67 -9.49 -13.53
N MET A 188 -20.14 -8.66 -12.62
CA MET A 188 -19.01 -9.03 -11.77
C MET A 188 -19.48 -9.87 -10.58
N THR A 189 -19.93 -11.09 -10.80
CA THR A 189 -20.60 -11.95 -9.80
C THR A 189 -19.68 -12.51 -8.72
N GLU A 190 -18.36 -12.42 -8.89
CA GLU A 190 -17.31 -12.88 -7.97
C GLU A 190 -16.71 -11.72 -7.17
N THR A 191 -17.36 -10.55 -7.23
CA THR A 191 -16.91 -9.32 -6.57
C THR A 191 -17.89 -8.86 -5.50
N ALA A 192 -17.41 -8.51 -4.31
CA ALA A 192 -18.28 -8.03 -3.24
C ALA A 192 -17.58 -7.07 -2.27
N PRO A 193 -18.28 -6.05 -1.75
CA PRO A 193 -17.83 -5.31 -0.58
C PRO A 193 -17.64 -6.24 0.63
N ASN A 194 -16.52 -6.12 1.35
CA ASN A 194 -16.29 -6.82 2.61
C ASN A 194 -17.13 -6.19 3.73
N VAL A 195 -18.33 -6.71 3.93
CA VAL A 195 -19.19 -6.30 5.02
C VAL A 195 -18.72 -6.97 6.31
N PHE A 196 -18.87 -6.27 7.44
CA PHE A 196 -18.52 -6.85 8.74
C PHE A 196 -19.32 -8.13 8.96
N ARG A 197 -18.63 -9.26 9.12
CA ARG A 197 -19.24 -10.46 9.68
C ARG A 197 -19.46 -10.22 11.17
N ILE A 198 -20.72 -10.25 11.61
CA ILE A 198 -20.99 -10.42 13.04
C ILE A 198 -20.46 -11.82 13.39
N VAL A 199 -19.31 -11.88 14.05
CA VAL A 199 -18.89 -13.12 14.73
C VAL A 199 -19.89 -13.28 15.85
N GLY A 200 -20.86 -14.18 15.66
CA GLY A 200 -21.99 -14.20 16.56
C GLY A 200 -21.57 -14.43 18.00
N THR A 201 -22.13 -13.66 18.93
CA THR A 201 -21.97 -13.95 20.35
C THR A 201 -22.79 -15.19 20.65
N LYS A 202 -22.18 -16.37 20.53
CA LYS A 202 -22.83 -17.64 20.88
C LYS A 202 -22.64 -17.92 22.36
N SER A 203 -23.74 -18.21 23.05
CA SER A 203 -23.67 -18.79 24.39
C SER A 203 -22.88 -20.12 24.35
N PRO A 204 -22.23 -20.51 25.46
CA PRO A 204 -21.69 -21.86 25.61
C PRO A 204 -22.77 -22.92 25.32
N SER A 205 -22.38 -24.08 24.79
CA SER A 205 -23.30 -25.20 24.57
C SER A 205 -24.00 -25.60 25.86
N GLY A 206 -25.33 -25.72 25.84
CA GLY A 206 -26.14 -26.10 27.01
C GLY A 206 -26.79 -24.93 27.76
N THR A 207 -26.71 -23.70 27.24
CA THR A 207 -27.36 -22.51 27.81
C THR A 207 -28.85 -22.46 27.44
N ASP A 208 -29.70 -22.05 28.38
CA ASP A 208 -31.15 -21.98 28.24
C ASP A 208 -31.59 -20.87 27.25
N PRO A 209 -32.29 -21.21 26.13
CA PRO A 209 -32.83 -20.23 25.19
C PRO A 209 -33.76 -19.19 25.83
N ALA A 210 -34.42 -19.51 26.94
CA ALA A 210 -35.25 -18.55 27.67
C ALA A 210 -34.41 -17.42 28.29
N ALA A 211 -33.21 -17.72 28.78
CA ALA A 211 -32.31 -16.72 29.35
C ALA A 211 -31.79 -15.73 28.29
N GLU A 212 -31.51 -16.20 27.07
CA GLU A 212 -31.18 -15.32 25.94
C GLU A 212 -32.35 -14.40 25.57
N ALA A 213 -33.58 -14.94 25.53
CA ALA A 213 -34.78 -14.15 25.26
C ALA A 213 -35.01 -13.05 26.32
N GLU A 214 -34.78 -13.35 27.61
CA GLU A 214 -34.86 -12.37 28.69
C GLU A 214 -33.85 -11.22 28.51
N VAL A 215 -32.61 -11.53 28.11
CA VAL A 215 -31.59 -10.49 27.86
C VAL A 215 -31.97 -9.65 26.65
N LYS A 216 -32.46 -10.26 25.56
CA LYS A 216 -32.96 -9.51 24.39
C LYS A 216 -34.11 -8.57 24.77
N ALA A 217 -35.04 -9.05 25.58
CA ALA A 217 -36.13 -8.22 26.09
C ALA A 217 -35.60 -7.05 26.94
N ALA A 218 -34.59 -7.28 27.78
CA ALA A 218 -33.96 -6.24 28.58
C ALA A 218 -33.26 -5.17 27.72
N VAL A 219 -32.61 -5.55 26.61
CA VAL A 219 -32.02 -4.62 25.63
C VAL A 219 -33.11 -3.76 25.00
N MET A 220 -34.17 -4.38 24.46
CA MET A 220 -35.24 -3.65 23.79
C MET A 220 -35.98 -2.72 24.75
N ASP A 221 -36.17 -3.15 26.00
CA ASP A 221 -36.78 -2.34 27.06
C ASP A 221 -35.94 -1.11 27.42
N LEU A 222 -34.63 -1.27 27.54
CA LEU A 222 -33.71 -0.16 27.78
C LEU A 222 -33.77 0.87 26.65
N ILE A 223 -33.70 0.42 25.38
CA ILE A 223 -33.76 1.31 24.21
C ILE A 223 -35.13 1.98 24.09
N ALA A 224 -36.22 1.27 24.38
CA ALA A 224 -37.55 1.86 24.45
C ALA A 224 -37.64 2.97 25.51
N GLY A 225 -37.00 2.79 26.67
CA GLY A 225 -36.89 3.83 27.70
C GLY A 225 -36.20 5.09 27.19
N PHE A 226 -35.07 4.96 26.49
CA PHE A 226 -34.39 6.09 25.85
C PHE A 226 -35.26 6.80 24.80
N ASN A 227 -35.95 6.04 23.95
CA ASN A 227 -36.81 6.61 22.91
C ASN A 227 -38.05 7.30 23.49
N ALA A 228 -38.57 6.81 24.61
CA ALA A 228 -39.71 7.39 25.31
C ALA A 228 -39.33 8.59 26.20
N GLY A 229 -38.04 8.82 26.44
CA GLY A 229 -37.57 9.80 27.43
C GLY A 229 -37.91 9.40 28.88
N SER A 230 -38.08 8.09 29.14
CA SER A 230 -38.52 7.57 30.45
C SER A 230 -37.32 7.19 31.32
N VAL A 231 -36.91 8.09 32.20
CA VAL A 231 -35.77 7.88 33.12
C VAL A 231 -36.00 6.66 34.01
N ASP A 232 -37.21 6.48 34.54
CA ASP A 232 -37.53 5.36 35.43
C ASP A 232 -37.41 3.99 34.71
N GLN A 233 -37.77 3.94 33.43
CA GLN A 233 -37.60 2.74 32.58
C GLN A 233 -36.13 2.46 32.24
N ILE A 234 -35.31 3.49 32.14
CA ILE A 234 -33.86 3.36 31.93
C ILE A 234 -33.20 2.89 33.24
N GLU A 235 -33.45 3.58 34.35
CA GLU A 235 -32.84 3.30 35.66
C GLU A 235 -33.11 1.87 36.13
N ARG A 236 -34.33 1.33 35.91
CA ARG A 236 -34.62 -0.07 36.29
C ARG A 236 -33.74 -1.09 35.57
N ARG A 237 -33.09 -0.73 34.46
CA ARG A 237 -32.17 -1.59 33.71
C ARG A 237 -30.71 -1.30 33.98
N LEU A 238 -30.37 -0.29 34.77
CA LEU A 238 -28.97 -0.01 35.08
C LEU A 238 -28.56 -0.62 36.43
N ALA A 239 -27.34 -1.14 36.52
CA ALA A 239 -26.76 -1.57 37.79
C ALA A 239 -26.41 -0.36 38.68
N PRO A 240 -26.32 -0.53 40.02
CA PRO A 240 -25.89 0.53 40.94
C PRO A 240 -24.52 1.10 40.55
N GLN A 241 -24.28 2.40 40.82
CA GLN A 241 -23.10 3.13 40.32
C GLN A 241 -21.74 2.49 40.69
N GLN A 242 -21.65 1.82 41.84
CA GLN A 242 -20.43 1.11 42.30
C GLN A 242 -19.98 -0.05 41.38
N ASN A 243 -20.82 -0.51 40.46
CA ASN A 243 -20.53 -1.58 39.50
C ASN A 243 -20.25 -1.06 38.07
N ARG A 244 -20.07 0.26 37.88
CA ARG A 244 -19.80 0.90 36.59
C ARG A 244 -18.37 1.43 36.54
N PHE A 245 -17.64 1.17 35.45
CA PHE A 245 -16.27 1.65 35.25
C PHE A 245 -16.24 3.16 34.98
N PRO A 246 -15.43 3.98 35.71
CA PRO A 246 -15.30 5.41 35.43
C PRO A 246 -14.58 5.67 34.10
N GLY A 247 -15.08 6.59 33.29
CA GLY A 247 -14.39 7.10 32.09
C GLY A 247 -14.55 6.27 30.81
N GLU A 248 -15.27 5.15 30.82
CA GLU A 248 -15.53 4.32 29.64
C GLU A 248 -17.02 3.98 29.49
N GLY A 249 -17.66 4.53 28.46
CA GLY A 249 -19.07 4.29 28.14
C GLY A 249 -19.48 4.90 26.79
N GLY A 250 -20.42 4.27 26.09
CA GLY A 250 -21.03 4.82 24.87
C GLY A 250 -21.94 6.03 25.14
N PHE A 251 -22.50 6.63 24.09
CA PHE A 251 -23.47 7.73 24.16
C PHE A 251 -24.65 7.42 25.11
N LEU A 252 -25.12 6.17 25.16
CA LEU A 252 -26.24 5.78 26.04
C LEU A 252 -25.87 5.71 27.53
N THR A 253 -24.60 5.51 27.87
CA THR A 253 -24.16 5.40 29.27
C THR A 253 -23.30 6.57 29.73
N SER A 254 -23.08 7.57 28.87
CA SER A 254 -22.40 8.82 29.24
C SER A 254 -23.29 9.74 30.08
N PHE A 255 -24.60 9.50 30.10
CA PHE A 255 -25.53 10.06 31.08
C PHE A 255 -25.49 9.20 32.36
N ILE A 256 -24.43 9.36 33.15
CA ILE A 256 -24.22 8.57 34.38
C ILE A 256 -25.17 9.04 35.51
N ASP A 257 -25.67 10.27 35.40
CA ASP A 257 -26.58 10.88 36.38
C ASP A 257 -28.02 10.93 35.85
N ALA A 258 -28.93 10.29 36.59
CA ALA A 258 -30.35 10.27 36.26
C ALA A 258 -31.03 11.64 36.38
N SER A 259 -30.52 12.52 37.24
CA SER A 259 -30.99 13.90 37.36
C SER A 259 -30.61 14.74 36.13
N GLU A 260 -29.39 14.56 35.59
CA GLU A 260 -28.96 15.20 34.35
C GLU A 260 -29.79 14.71 33.15
N LEU A 261 -30.01 13.39 33.05
CA LEU A 261 -30.82 12.80 31.99
C LEU A 261 -32.29 13.26 32.07
N ARG A 262 -32.85 13.34 33.30
CA ARG A 262 -34.20 13.85 33.54
C ARG A 262 -34.31 15.32 33.13
N GLY A 263 -33.32 16.14 33.49
CA GLY A 263 -33.23 17.54 33.04
C GLY A 263 -33.13 17.68 31.52
N ALA A 264 -32.32 16.84 30.88
CA ALA A 264 -32.18 16.82 29.41
C ALA A 264 -33.51 16.51 28.72
N PHE A 265 -34.21 15.44 29.11
CA PHE A 265 -35.51 15.09 28.52
C PHE A 265 -36.57 16.17 28.80
N GLN A 266 -36.63 16.73 30.02
CA GLN A 266 -37.54 17.83 30.35
C GLN A 266 -37.28 19.09 29.52
N SER A 267 -36.01 19.34 29.16
CA SER A 267 -35.62 20.47 28.31
C SER A 267 -35.94 20.27 26.81
N GLY A 268 -36.49 19.11 26.41
CA GLY A 268 -36.89 18.84 25.03
C GLY A 268 -35.90 18.00 24.23
N PHE A 269 -34.86 17.44 24.86
CA PHE A 269 -33.98 16.47 24.23
C PHE A 269 -34.75 15.20 23.82
N LYS A 270 -34.60 14.73 22.58
CA LYS A 270 -35.29 13.51 22.10
C LYS A 270 -34.32 12.55 21.41
N LEU A 271 -34.55 11.26 21.63
CA LEU A 271 -33.86 10.16 20.98
C LEU A 271 -34.86 9.30 20.23
N ASN A 272 -34.49 8.79 19.06
CA ASN A 272 -35.25 7.78 18.35
C ASN A 272 -34.29 6.81 17.67
N PHE A 273 -33.98 5.72 18.37
CA PHE A 273 -33.06 4.68 17.93
C PHE A 273 -33.79 3.39 17.57
N ARG A 274 -33.34 2.74 16.50
CA ARG A 274 -33.68 1.36 16.13
C ARG A 274 -32.53 0.42 16.47
N VAL A 275 -32.89 -0.82 16.80
CA VAL A 275 -31.96 -1.92 17.05
C VAL A 275 -32.08 -2.91 15.91
N ASP A 276 -30.96 -3.20 15.25
CA ASP A 276 -30.86 -4.18 14.17
C ASP A 276 -29.86 -5.27 14.58
N ASN A 277 -30.12 -6.52 14.19
CA ASN A 277 -29.26 -7.69 14.40
C ASN A 277 -28.84 -7.91 15.88
N LEU A 278 -29.83 -7.95 16.78
CA LEU A 278 -29.59 -8.21 18.19
C LEU A 278 -29.27 -9.66 18.50
N GLU A 279 -28.03 -9.87 18.95
CA GLU A 279 -27.52 -11.14 19.44
C GLU A 279 -27.15 -11.07 20.91
N THR A 280 -27.20 -12.21 21.59
CA THR A 280 -26.96 -12.33 23.03
C THR A 280 -26.23 -13.62 23.34
N ALA A 281 -25.22 -13.57 24.21
CA ALA A 281 -24.60 -14.73 24.84
C ALA A 281 -24.76 -14.63 26.37
N VAL A 282 -25.22 -15.72 27.00
CA VAL A 282 -25.44 -15.80 28.45
C VAL A 282 -24.42 -16.75 29.08
N TYR A 283 -23.83 -16.32 30.20
CA TYR A 283 -22.84 -17.03 31.00
C TYR A 283 -23.29 -17.02 32.48
N GLY A 284 -24.20 -17.95 32.81
CA GLY A 284 -24.80 -18.02 34.15
C GLY A 284 -25.58 -16.75 34.48
N THR A 285 -25.10 -15.97 35.45
CA THR A 285 -25.69 -14.69 35.87
C THR A 285 -25.15 -13.47 35.12
N THR A 286 -24.28 -13.67 34.13
CA THR A 286 -23.76 -12.59 33.27
C THR A 286 -24.17 -12.80 31.82
N ALA A 287 -24.26 -11.74 31.03
CA ALA A 287 -24.54 -11.85 29.61
C ALA A 287 -23.90 -10.71 28.81
N VAL A 288 -23.69 -10.94 27.52
CA VAL A 288 -23.25 -9.91 26.57
C VAL A 288 -24.26 -9.87 25.44
N SER A 289 -24.73 -8.68 25.07
CA SER A 289 -25.55 -8.46 23.89
C SER A 289 -24.84 -7.58 22.89
N THR A 290 -24.80 -7.98 21.62
CA THR A 290 -24.21 -7.19 20.53
C THR A 290 -25.27 -6.88 19.48
N PHE A 291 -25.35 -5.64 19.01
CA PHE A 291 -26.32 -5.20 18.01
C PHE A 291 -25.87 -3.94 17.28
N PHE A 292 -26.58 -3.59 16.21
CA PHE A 292 -26.46 -2.30 15.55
C PHE A 292 -27.54 -1.33 16.04
N MET A 293 -27.14 -0.09 16.26
CA MET A 293 -28.05 0.97 16.68
C MET A 293 -27.90 2.17 15.78
N SER A 294 -29.00 2.67 15.21
CA SER A 294 -28.99 3.92 14.44
C SER A 294 -30.27 4.69 14.70
N GLY A 295 -30.26 6.00 14.50
CA GLY A 295 -31.40 6.81 14.89
C GLY A 295 -31.22 8.29 14.66
N THR A 296 -32.01 9.07 15.39
CA THR A 296 -31.94 10.54 15.39
C THR A 296 -31.81 11.06 16.81
N ILE A 297 -30.97 12.08 16.97
CA ILE A 297 -30.82 12.88 18.19
C ILE A 297 -31.37 14.27 17.90
N THR A 298 -32.26 14.74 18.76
CA THR A 298 -32.78 16.11 18.73
C THR A 298 -32.35 16.83 20.00
N PRO A 299 -31.38 17.76 19.93
CA PRO A 299 -31.03 18.60 21.07
C PRO A 299 -32.18 19.52 21.48
N SER A 300 -32.21 19.95 22.74
CA SER A 300 -33.25 20.80 23.35
C SER A 300 -33.59 22.08 22.56
N ASN A 301 -32.61 22.64 21.83
CA ASN A 301 -32.74 23.83 21.00
C ASN A 301 -32.24 23.61 19.55
N GLY A 302 -32.11 22.34 19.12
CA GLY A 302 -31.40 21.97 17.90
C GLY A 302 -32.28 21.34 16.84
N ILE A 303 -31.74 21.27 15.62
CA ILE A 303 -32.33 20.50 14.51
C ILE A 303 -32.03 19.01 14.75
N PRO A 304 -33.00 18.10 14.53
CA PRO A 304 -32.74 16.67 14.56
C PRO A 304 -31.57 16.29 13.65
N ARG A 305 -30.61 15.53 14.19
CA ARG A 305 -29.49 14.97 13.42
C ARG A 305 -29.52 13.46 13.45
N ALA A 306 -29.19 12.83 12.33
CA ALA A 306 -28.95 11.40 12.28
C ALA A 306 -27.75 11.04 13.15
N ASP A 307 -27.83 9.89 13.82
CA ASP A 307 -26.79 9.38 14.70
C ASP A 307 -26.64 7.85 14.53
N GLY A 308 -25.40 7.38 14.44
CA GLY A 308 -25.08 6.00 14.05
C GLY A 308 -25.05 5.76 12.52
N PRO A 309 -24.96 4.50 12.06
CA PRO A 309 -25.04 3.28 12.86
C PRO A 309 -23.83 3.07 13.79
N TRP A 310 -24.12 2.55 14.97
CA TRP A 310 -23.16 2.16 15.99
C TRP A 310 -23.19 0.64 16.14
N ARG A 311 -22.03 -0.02 16.21
CA ARG A 311 -21.97 -1.35 16.82
C ARG A 311 -21.97 -1.15 18.33
N SER A 312 -22.99 -1.68 18.98
CA SER A 312 -23.19 -1.59 20.42
C SER A 312 -22.99 -2.95 21.06
N SER A 313 -22.22 -2.99 22.15
CA SER A 313 -22.07 -4.15 23.02
C SER A 313 -22.50 -3.76 24.43
N LEU A 314 -23.48 -4.46 24.98
CA LEU A 314 -23.96 -4.27 26.36
C LEU A 314 -23.60 -5.49 27.19
N PHE A 315 -23.09 -5.25 28.39
CA PHE A 315 -22.72 -6.27 29.35
C PHE A 315 -23.72 -6.22 30.50
N TRP A 316 -24.27 -7.38 30.83
CA TRP A 316 -25.38 -7.54 31.74
C TRP A 316 -25.01 -8.45 32.91
N ASN A 317 -25.63 -8.20 34.06
CA ASN A 317 -25.59 -9.06 35.22
C ASN A 317 -27.01 -9.23 35.79
N LYS A 318 -27.41 -10.44 36.15
CA LYS A 318 -28.74 -10.73 36.71
C LYS A 318 -28.72 -10.45 38.22
N GLN A 319 -29.45 -9.42 38.64
CA GLN A 319 -29.56 -8.96 40.03
C GLN A 319 -31.04 -8.88 40.41
N ASP A 320 -31.42 -9.46 41.55
CA ASP A 320 -32.80 -9.49 42.06
C ASP A 320 -33.82 -9.96 41.01
N GLY A 321 -33.45 -10.97 40.22
CA GLY A 321 -34.30 -11.54 39.15
C GLY A 321 -34.36 -10.72 37.85
N ALA A 322 -33.68 -9.57 37.76
CA ALA A 322 -33.67 -8.72 36.58
C ALA A 322 -32.27 -8.57 35.96
N TRP A 323 -32.19 -8.55 34.63
CA TRP A 323 -30.95 -8.21 33.93
C TRP A 323 -30.65 -6.72 34.03
N LYS A 324 -29.52 -6.39 34.64
CA LYS A 324 -29.01 -5.03 34.85
C LYS A 324 -27.76 -4.80 34.00
N LEU A 325 -27.74 -3.70 33.27
CA LEU A 325 -26.62 -3.22 32.48
C LEU A 325 -25.51 -2.78 33.43
N VAL A 326 -24.36 -3.43 33.32
CA VAL A 326 -23.15 -3.09 34.08
C VAL A 326 -22.16 -2.28 33.26
N HIS A 327 -22.09 -2.52 31.94
CA HIS A 327 -21.18 -1.81 31.05
C HIS A 327 -21.74 -1.74 29.63
N SER A 328 -21.39 -0.68 28.90
CA SER A 328 -21.69 -0.57 27.47
C SER A 328 -20.49 -0.06 26.69
N HIS A 329 -20.31 -0.59 25.49
CA HIS A 329 -19.34 -0.12 24.53
C HIS A 329 -20.05 0.19 23.22
N GLN A 330 -19.75 1.34 22.62
CA GLN A 330 -20.28 1.76 21.34
C GLN A 330 -19.14 2.20 20.43
N SER A 331 -19.13 1.65 19.21
CA SER A 331 -18.17 2.03 18.19
C SER A 331 -18.93 2.54 16.97
N ALA A 332 -18.58 3.73 16.48
CA ALA A 332 -19.15 4.27 15.26
C ALA A 332 -18.85 3.31 14.12
N MET A 333 -19.87 2.89 13.38
CA MET A 333 -19.65 2.26 12.10
C MET A 333 -19.34 3.35 11.08
N ASN A 334 -18.16 3.95 11.20
CA ASN A 334 -17.59 4.72 10.11
C ASN A 334 -17.17 3.73 9.03
N ARG A 335 -18.10 3.33 8.15
CA ARG A 335 -17.88 2.68 6.84
C ARG A 335 -19.19 2.07 6.31
N ALA A 336 -19.57 2.50 5.11
CA ALA A 336 -20.65 1.99 4.24
C ALA A 336 -21.82 1.28 4.94
N MET A 337 -23.00 1.93 5.00
CA MET A 337 -24.23 1.23 5.40
C MET A 337 -24.40 -0.05 4.56
N ILE A 338 -24.45 -1.19 5.24
CA ILE A 338 -24.65 -2.50 4.63
C ILE A 338 -26.13 -2.57 4.25
N THR A 339 -26.43 -2.47 2.95
CA THR A 339 -27.78 -2.80 2.47
C THR A 339 -27.95 -4.32 2.45
N GLU A 340 -29.18 -4.82 2.48
CA GLU A 340 -29.47 -6.25 2.35
C GLU A 340 -28.83 -6.85 1.08
N LYS A 341 -28.84 -6.08 -0.02
CA LYS A 341 -28.17 -6.43 -1.28
C LYS A 341 -26.65 -6.56 -1.13
N HIS A 342 -26.00 -5.72 -0.31
CA HIS A 342 -24.57 -5.84 -0.02
C HIS A 342 -24.28 -7.15 0.72
N GLN A 343 -25.10 -7.48 1.72
CA GLN A 343 -24.95 -8.69 2.53
C GLN A 343 -25.14 -9.95 1.66
N GLN A 344 -26.19 -10.03 0.85
CA GLN A 344 -26.45 -11.19 -0.02
C GLN A 344 -25.31 -11.45 -1.01
N ARG A 345 -24.78 -10.39 -1.63
CA ARG A 345 -23.63 -10.47 -2.55
C ARG A 345 -22.37 -10.94 -1.80
N PHE A 346 -22.10 -10.36 -0.62
CA PHE A 346 -21.01 -10.81 0.24
C PHE A 346 -21.14 -12.30 0.64
N ASP A 347 -22.31 -12.73 1.10
CA ASP A 347 -22.55 -14.11 1.52
C ASP A 347 -22.35 -15.11 0.38
N THR A 348 -22.62 -14.68 -0.86
CA THR A 348 -22.41 -15.49 -2.06
C THR A 348 -20.92 -15.60 -2.38
N VAL A 349 -20.23 -14.47 -2.55
CA VAL A 349 -18.80 -14.46 -2.93
C VAL A 349 -17.93 -15.09 -1.84
N SER A 350 -18.25 -14.81 -0.57
CA SER A 350 -17.45 -15.25 0.56
C SER A 350 -17.49 -16.76 0.84
N LYS A 351 -18.34 -17.53 0.16
CA LYS A 351 -18.32 -19.01 0.15
C LYS A 351 -17.13 -19.58 -0.60
N SER A 352 -16.67 -18.89 -1.65
CA SER A 352 -15.54 -19.30 -2.49
C SER A 352 -14.25 -18.54 -2.21
N LEU A 353 -14.32 -17.49 -1.37
CA LEU A 353 -13.19 -16.66 -0.96
C LEU A 353 -12.04 -17.50 -0.43
N ALA A 354 -10.84 -17.29 -0.96
CA ALA A 354 -9.63 -17.96 -0.52
C ALA A 354 -9.39 -17.73 0.99
N GLN A 355 -8.99 -18.77 1.72
CA GLN A 355 -8.67 -18.67 3.14
C GLN A 355 -7.39 -17.83 3.36
N PRO A 356 -7.36 -16.97 4.39
CA PRO A 356 -6.23 -16.10 4.68
C PRO A 356 -5.05 -16.84 5.34
N TYR A 357 -3.83 -16.57 4.86
CA TYR A 357 -2.60 -17.08 5.45
C TYR A 357 -1.56 -15.98 5.68
N ALA A 358 -0.73 -16.17 6.70
CA ALA A 358 0.40 -15.31 7.01
C ALA A 358 1.60 -16.17 7.41
N LEU A 359 2.79 -15.56 7.48
CA LEU A 359 3.94 -16.18 8.10
C LEU A 359 3.95 -15.90 9.60
N ASP A 360 4.31 -16.89 10.42
CA ASP A 360 4.66 -16.69 11.82
C ASP A 360 6.08 -16.11 12.00
N ARG A 361 6.53 -16.00 13.25
CA ARG A 361 7.86 -15.44 13.57
C ARG A 361 8.99 -16.34 13.10
N GLU A 362 8.71 -17.62 12.91
CA GLU A 362 9.60 -18.65 12.38
C GLU A 362 9.47 -18.77 10.85
N PHE A 363 8.76 -17.85 10.19
CA PHE A 363 8.52 -17.81 8.76
C PHE A 363 7.80 -19.04 8.20
N LYS A 364 6.98 -19.71 9.00
CA LYS A 364 6.11 -20.81 8.58
C LYS A 364 4.71 -20.29 8.26
N THR A 365 4.11 -20.88 7.24
CA THR A 365 2.74 -20.55 6.84
C THR A 365 1.77 -21.01 7.93
N ARG A 366 0.91 -20.09 8.37
CA ARG A 366 -0.21 -20.36 9.28
C ARG A 366 -1.48 -19.68 8.80
N LYS A 367 -2.62 -20.24 9.18
CA LYS A 367 -3.92 -19.60 8.99
C LYS A 367 -3.95 -18.26 9.73
N SER A 368 -4.61 -17.28 9.13
CA SER A 368 -4.72 -15.91 9.62
C SER A 368 -6.18 -15.45 9.60
N SER A 369 -6.41 -14.14 9.66
CA SER A 369 -7.71 -13.52 9.47
C SER A 369 -7.60 -12.36 8.48
N TYR A 370 -8.63 -12.18 7.67
CA TYR A 370 -8.74 -10.97 6.87
C TYR A 370 -9.21 -9.80 7.74
N PRO A 371 -8.67 -8.60 7.48
CA PRO A 371 -9.22 -7.37 8.02
C PRO A 371 -10.71 -7.22 7.68
N GLN A 372 -11.46 -6.64 8.60
CA GLN A 372 -12.91 -6.44 8.44
C GLN A 372 -13.23 -5.01 8.02
N GLY A 373 -14.30 -4.88 7.24
CA GLY A 373 -14.84 -3.60 6.80
C GLY A 373 -14.51 -3.22 5.35
N PHE A 374 -15.22 -2.20 4.88
CA PHE A 374 -15.21 -1.75 3.50
C PHE A 374 -15.36 -0.23 3.43
N SER A 375 -14.47 0.43 2.70
CA SER A 375 -14.45 1.88 2.45
C SER A 375 -14.00 2.15 1.00
N THR A 376 -14.01 3.42 0.61
CA THR A 376 -13.30 3.93 -0.57
C THR A 376 -11.80 3.59 -0.58
N SER A 377 -11.17 3.31 0.57
CA SER A 377 -9.74 3.01 0.64
C SER A 377 -9.38 1.54 0.54
N ALA A 378 -10.23 0.63 1.02
CA ALA A 378 -9.97 -0.81 1.01
C ALA A 378 -11.24 -1.65 1.29
N GLY A 379 -11.13 -2.97 1.12
CA GLY A 379 -12.14 -3.93 1.56
C GLY A 379 -13.02 -4.50 0.45
N LEU A 380 -12.72 -4.28 -0.83
CA LEU A 380 -13.36 -5.06 -1.89
C LEU A 380 -12.74 -6.47 -1.94
N MET A 381 -13.52 -7.47 -2.35
CA MET A 381 -13.01 -8.79 -2.75
C MET A 381 -13.42 -9.06 -4.20
N SER A 382 -12.59 -9.76 -4.98
CA SER A 382 -12.83 -10.06 -6.41
C SER A 382 -12.01 -11.25 -6.88
N SER A 383 -12.39 -11.86 -8.00
CA SER A 383 -11.56 -12.78 -8.79
C SER A 383 -10.77 -12.05 -9.89
N VAL A 384 -9.78 -12.71 -10.50
CA VAL A 384 -8.99 -12.10 -11.60
C VAL A 384 -9.81 -11.91 -12.86
N LEU A 385 -10.83 -12.76 -13.09
CA LEU A 385 -11.72 -12.63 -14.25
C LEU A 385 -12.67 -11.44 -14.12
N ASP A 386 -13.22 -11.20 -12.93
CA ASP A 386 -14.01 -10.01 -12.69
C ASP A 386 -13.17 -8.73 -12.78
N MET A 387 -11.95 -8.75 -12.24
CA MET A 387 -11.01 -7.65 -12.43
C MET A 387 -10.67 -7.42 -13.90
N ALA A 388 -10.61 -8.47 -14.73
CA ALA A 388 -10.42 -8.32 -16.18
C ALA A 388 -11.64 -7.67 -16.86
N LYS A 389 -12.87 -7.96 -16.43
CA LYS A 389 -14.07 -7.25 -16.92
C LYS A 389 -14.01 -5.76 -16.59
N TYR A 390 -13.62 -5.43 -15.35
CA TYR A 390 -13.43 -4.04 -14.91
C TYR A 390 -12.36 -3.32 -15.74
N ASP A 391 -11.23 -3.98 -15.97
CA ASP A 391 -10.13 -3.47 -16.79
C ASP A 391 -10.56 -3.17 -18.23
N ILE A 392 -11.23 -4.13 -18.88
CA ILE A 392 -11.76 -3.99 -20.24
C ILE A 392 -12.73 -2.82 -20.32
N ALA A 393 -13.58 -2.62 -19.31
CA ALA A 393 -14.54 -1.52 -19.27
C ALA A 393 -13.88 -0.15 -19.10
N ILE A 394 -12.79 -0.06 -18.33
CA ILE A 394 -11.96 1.14 -18.23
C ILE A 394 -11.39 1.51 -19.60
N ASP A 395 -10.78 0.56 -20.30
CA ASP A 395 -10.14 0.83 -21.59
C ASP A 395 -11.17 1.19 -22.68
N GLN A 396 -12.39 0.70 -22.55
CA GLN A 396 -13.53 1.07 -23.40
C GLN A 396 -14.21 2.39 -23.00
N ASN A 397 -13.69 3.12 -21.99
CA ASN A 397 -14.28 4.34 -21.44
C ASN A 397 -15.77 4.17 -21.06
N LYS A 398 -16.17 2.98 -20.59
CA LYS A 398 -17.58 2.70 -20.24
C LYS A 398 -18.08 3.50 -19.05
N PHE A 399 -17.19 3.92 -18.15
CA PHE A 399 -17.57 4.62 -16.92
C PHE A 399 -17.45 6.15 -17.02
N LEU A 400 -16.47 6.63 -17.78
CA LEU A 400 -16.03 8.03 -17.80
C LEU A 400 -15.73 8.43 -19.24
N ALA A 401 -16.07 9.68 -19.59
CA ALA A 401 -15.57 10.30 -20.80
C ALA A 401 -14.04 10.27 -20.81
N ARG A 402 -13.45 10.16 -22.00
CA ARG A 402 -12.01 9.97 -22.20
C ARG A 402 -11.18 11.03 -21.48
N GLU A 403 -11.63 12.27 -21.50
CA GLU A 403 -10.95 13.43 -20.89
C GLU A 403 -10.95 13.32 -19.36
N ILE A 404 -12.06 12.88 -18.77
CA ILE A 404 -12.20 12.70 -17.32
C ILE A 404 -11.37 11.50 -16.84
N GLN A 405 -11.37 10.41 -17.60
CA GLN A 405 -10.52 9.26 -17.29
C GLN A 405 -9.02 9.62 -17.40
N GLN A 406 -8.65 10.38 -18.44
CA GLN A 406 -7.28 10.84 -18.61
C GLN A 406 -6.84 11.74 -17.44
N LEU A 407 -7.74 12.57 -16.90
CA LEU A 407 -7.45 13.36 -15.71
C LEU A 407 -7.11 12.48 -14.50
N ALA A 408 -7.82 11.37 -14.30
CA ALA A 408 -7.51 10.42 -13.22
C ALA A 408 -6.18 9.68 -13.44
N PHE A 409 -5.81 9.42 -14.69
CA PHE A 409 -4.61 8.67 -15.09
C PHE A 409 -3.38 9.56 -15.36
N THR A 410 -3.48 10.84 -15.04
CA THR A 410 -2.38 11.79 -15.16
C THR A 410 -1.76 12.02 -13.79
N SER A 411 -0.43 12.03 -13.74
CA SER A 411 0.33 12.32 -12.52
C SER A 411 -0.13 13.65 -11.92
N THR A 412 -0.36 13.66 -10.61
CA THR A 412 -0.58 14.92 -9.89
C THR A 412 0.68 15.75 -9.96
N VAL A 413 0.55 17.05 -10.24
CA VAL A 413 1.68 17.99 -10.22
C VAL A 413 1.67 18.71 -8.88
N SER A 414 2.81 18.73 -8.20
CA SER A 414 2.96 19.41 -6.92
C SER A 414 2.82 20.93 -7.07
N THR A 415 2.63 21.64 -5.96
CA THR A 415 2.68 23.12 -5.94
C THR A 415 4.02 23.68 -6.40
N LYS A 416 5.08 22.86 -6.47
CA LYS A 416 6.41 23.21 -6.98
C LYS A 416 6.61 22.87 -8.47
N GLY A 417 5.59 22.31 -9.14
CA GLY A 417 5.67 21.93 -10.56
C GLY A 417 6.24 20.53 -10.82
N GLU A 418 6.42 19.71 -9.79
CA GLU A 418 7.00 18.37 -9.91
C GLU A 418 5.90 17.32 -10.15
N ALA A 419 6.13 16.40 -11.07
CA ALA A 419 5.23 15.26 -11.26
C ALA A 419 5.38 14.26 -10.11
N LEU A 420 4.27 13.97 -9.43
CA LEU A 420 4.19 13.01 -8.32
C LEU A 420 3.85 11.60 -8.84
N PRO A 421 4.16 10.52 -8.09
CA PRO A 421 3.98 9.14 -8.56
C PRO A 421 2.51 8.69 -8.64
N TYR A 422 1.55 9.56 -8.34
CA TYR A 422 0.15 9.21 -8.16
C TYR A 422 -0.78 10.22 -8.84
N GLY A 423 -1.75 9.71 -9.59
CA GLY A 423 -2.86 10.46 -10.18
C GLY A 423 -4.04 10.57 -9.21
N LEU A 424 -5.26 10.37 -9.70
CA LEU A 424 -6.45 10.30 -8.84
C LEU A 424 -6.83 8.83 -8.65
N GLY A 425 -6.40 8.24 -7.54
CA GLY A 425 -6.64 6.82 -7.19
C GLY A 425 -5.87 5.78 -8.03
N TRP A 426 -4.86 6.20 -8.79
CA TRP A 426 -3.99 5.34 -9.59
C TRP A 426 -2.53 5.78 -9.47
N PHE A 427 -1.62 4.82 -9.33
CA PHE A 427 -0.21 5.13 -9.55
C PHE A 427 0.06 5.35 -11.04
N THR A 428 0.94 6.30 -11.30
CA THR A 428 1.37 6.66 -12.65
C THR A 428 2.89 6.62 -12.70
N GLN A 429 3.45 5.86 -13.64
CA GLN A 429 4.90 5.76 -13.77
C GLN A 429 5.27 5.79 -15.25
N ASN A 430 6.34 6.50 -15.58
CA ASN A 430 6.96 6.43 -16.90
C ASN A 430 8.35 5.84 -16.73
N TYR A 431 8.58 4.67 -17.34
CA TYR A 431 9.87 4.02 -17.33
C TYR A 431 10.44 3.98 -18.75
N LYS A 432 11.47 4.80 -19.01
CA LYS A 432 12.15 4.93 -20.31
C LYS A 432 11.19 5.12 -21.49
N GLY A 433 10.12 5.88 -21.29
CA GLY A 433 9.08 6.14 -22.30
C GLY A 433 7.97 5.10 -22.38
N THR A 434 7.92 4.14 -21.46
CA THR A 434 6.77 3.22 -21.30
C THR A 434 5.89 3.74 -20.19
N LYS A 435 4.65 4.15 -20.51
CA LYS A 435 3.70 4.58 -19.48
C LYS A 435 3.09 3.35 -18.81
N MET A 436 2.99 3.42 -17.50
CA MET A 436 2.40 2.40 -16.66
C MET A 436 1.37 3.04 -15.75
N LEU A 437 0.17 2.44 -15.72
CA LEU A 437 -0.88 2.76 -14.75
C LEU A 437 -1.07 1.53 -13.88
N TRP A 438 -1.01 1.69 -12.57
CA TRP A 438 -1.01 0.53 -11.71
C TRP A 438 -1.56 0.86 -10.33
N HIS A 439 -1.88 -0.20 -9.60
CA HIS A 439 -2.21 -0.10 -8.18
C HIS A 439 -1.96 -1.44 -7.51
N TYR A 440 -1.74 -1.42 -6.20
CA TYR A 440 -1.54 -2.61 -5.40
C TYR A 440 -2.46 -2.63 -4.18
N GLY A 441 -2.65 -3.82 -3.64
CA GLY A 441 -3.23 -4.11 -2.35
C GLY A 441 -2.19 -4.71 -1.43
N TYR A 442 -2.15 -4.20 -0.20
CA TYR A 442 -1.36 -4.75 0.89
C TYR A 442 -2.12 -4.52 2.18
N TRP A 443 -2.47 -5.61 2.87
CA TRP A 443 -2.95 -5.60 4.25
C TRP A 443 -2.79 -7.02 4.83
N THR A 444 -3.16 -7.24 6.09
CA THR A 444 -2.95 -8.52 6.77
C THR A 444 -3.55 -9.67 5.96
N ALA A 445 -2.69 -10.64 5.62
CA ALA A 445 -3.07 -11.86 4.89
C ALA A 445 -3.70 -11.65 3.50
N ASN A 446 -3.60 -10.46 2.89
CA ASN A 446 -4.07 -10.27 1.52
C ASN A 446 -3.21 -9.28 0.73
N SER A 447 -3.07 -9.56 -0.56
CA SER A 447 -2.34 -8.71 -1.48
C SER A 447 -2.85 -8.86 -2.90
N SER A 448 -2.73 -7.78 -3.66
CA SER A 448 -3.19 -7.69 -5.05
C SER A 448 -2.31 -6.72 -5.83
N PHE A 449 -2.30 -6.85 -7.14
CA PHE A 449 -1.56 -5.96 -8.03
C PHE A 449 -2.23 -5.93 -9.40
N ILE A 450 -2.41 -4.73 -9.95
CA ILE A 450 -2.81 -4.49 -11.33
C ILE A 450 -1.77 -3.57 -11.99
N LEU A 451 -1.37 -3.88 -13.21
CA LEU A 451 -0.43 -3.10 -14.00
C LEU A 451 -0.88 -3.05 -15.45
N LYS A 452 -1.23 -1.87 -15.92
CA LYS A 452 -1.62 -1.56 -17.30
C LYS A 452 -0.47 -0.89 -18.02
N VAL A 453 -0.27 -1.28 -19.28
CA VAL A 453 0.58 -0.56 -20.26
C VAL A 453 -0.34 -0.10 -21.40
N PRO A 454 -0.97 1.08 -21.27
CA PRO A 454 -2.04 1.51 -22.17
C PRO A 454 -1.62 1.57 -23.65
N GLU A 455 -0.40 2.01 -23.96
CA GLU A 455 0.07 2.08 -25.35
C GLU A 455 0.19 0.72 -26.04
N ARG A 456 0.06 -0.37 -25.27
CA ARG A 456 0.19 -1.76 -25.72
C ARG A 456 -1.09 -2.56 -25.49
N ASN A 457 -2.18 -1.91 -25.08
CA ASN A 457 -3.48 -2.52 -24.78
C ASN A 457 -3.35 -3.80 -23.95
N ILE A 458 -2.47 -3.80 -22.95
CA ILE A 458 -2.18 -4.98 -22.15
C ILE A 458 -2.17 -4.64 -20.65
N THR A 459 -2.80 -5.52 -19.88
CA THR A 459 -2.90 -5.42 -18.42
C THR A 459 -2.54 -6.75 -17.79
N PHE A 460 -1.77 -6.69 -16.70
CA PHE A 460 -1.51 -7.81 -15.81
C PHE A 460 -2.23 -7.63 -14.48
N ILE A 461 -2.91 -8.67 -14.01
CA ILE A 461 -3.69 -8.69 -12.77
C ILE A 461 -3.24 -9.90 -11.97
N VAL A 462 -2.99 -9.73 -10.67
CA VAL A 462 -2.62 -10.84 -9.78
C VAL A 462 -3.08 -10.59 -8.35
N MET A 463 -3.52 -11.65 -7.68
CA MET A 463 -4.04 -11.63 -6.31
C MET A 463 -3.59 -12.85 -5.53
N ALA A 464 -3.41 -12.69 -4.21
CA ALA A 464 -2.95 -13.75 -3.32
C ALA A 464 -3.65 -13.72 -1.95
N ASN A 465 -3.78 -14.90 -1.35
CA ASN A 465 -4.39 -15.09 -0.02
C ASN A 465 -3.39 -14.97 1.14
N THR A 466 -2.38 -14.15 0.93
CA THR A 466 -1.38 -13.73 1.91
C THR A 466 -0.93 -12.34 1.55
N ASP A 467 -0.24 -11.64 2.43
CA ASP A 467 0.34 -10.34 2.17
C ASP A 467 1.74 -10.41 1.52
N ASN A 468 2.32 -11.61 1.40
CA ASN A 468 3.66 -11.84 0.87
C ASN A 468 3.88 -11.44 -0.60
N LEU A 469 2.84 -11.25 -1.42
CA LEU A 469 3.01 -10.72 -2.78
C LEU A 469 3.52 -9.26 -2.75
N SER A 470 3.02 -8.47 -1.80
CA SER A 470 3.25 -7.03 -1.71
C SER A 470 4.17 -6.63 -0.53
N ARG A 471 4.14 -7.37 0.59
CA ARG A 471 4.93 -7.07 1.79
C ARG A 471 6.44 -6.88 1.54
N PRO A 472 7.13 -7.67 0.71
CA PRO A 472 8.57 -7.48 0.47
C PRO A 472 8.87 -6.33 -0.51
N THR A 473 7.88 -5.55 -0.91
CA THR A 473 8.03 -4.51 -1.94
C THR A 473 7.74 -3.13 -1.36
N ASP A 474 8.24 -2.07 -2.00
CA ASP A 474 7.96 -0.68 -1.60
C ASP A 474 7.04 -0.03 -2.64
N LEU A 475 5.91 -0.69 -2.89
CA LEU A 475 4.93 -0.21 -3.85
C LEU A 475 4.26 1.10 -3.40
N GLY A 476 4.24 1.39 -2.09
CA GLY A 476 3.74 2.66 -1.57
C GLY A 476 4.58 3.87 -2.00
N GLY A 477 5.88 3.66 -2.23
CA GLY A 477 6.80 4.66 -2.78
C GLY A 477 6.58 4.99 -4.25
N GLY A 478 5.72 4.26 -4.97
CA GLY A 478 5.36 4.59 -6.35
C GLY A 478 6.30 4.04 -7.41
N ASP A 479 6.91 2.88 -7.17
CA ASP A 479 7.70 2.15 -8.17
C ASP A 479 7.18 0.73 -8.44
N ALA A 480 6.48 0.54 -9.56
CA ALA A 480 5.96 -0.76 -10.02
C ALA A 480 7.08 -1.76 -10.29
N LEU A 481 8.30 -1.30 -10.60
CA LEU A 481 9.44 -2.17 -10.87
C LEU A 481 9.95 -2.87 -9.60
N SER A 482 9.52 -2.45 -8.42
CA SER A 482 9.79 -3.16 -7.17
C SER A 482 8.94 -4.44 -7.00
N SER A 483 7.86 -4.60 -7.79
CA SER A 483 7.03 -5.80 -7.77
C SER A 483 7.73 -6.95 -8.52
N PRO A 484 8.03 -8.10 -7.88
CA PRO A 484 8.67 -9.23 -8.57
C PRO A 484 7.78 -9.82 -9.66
N VAL A 485 6.46 -9.90 -9.42
CA VAL A 485 5.49 -10.39 -10.40
C VAL A 485 5.25 -9.37 -11.52
N GLY A 486 5.27 -8.07 -11.19
CA GLY A 486 5.23 -6.99 -12.19
C GLY A 486 6.46 -7.02 -13.09
N MET A 487 7.64 -7.21 -12.52
CA MET A 487 8.89 -7.32 -13.25
C MET A 487 8.92 -8.55 -14.17
N ALA A 488 8.44 -9.70 -13.70
CA ALA A 488 8.29 -10.92 -14.52
C ALA A 488 7.42 -10.66 -15.77
N PHE A 489 6.27 -10.00 -15.57
CA PHE A 489 5.39 -9.59 -16.67
C PHE A 489 6.08 -8.61 -17.63
N LEU A 490 6.67 -7.52 -17.10
CA LEU A 490 7.31 -6.48 -17.92
C LEU A 490 8.47 -7.02 -18.76
N LYS A 491 9.34 -7.85 -18.16
CA LYS A 491 10.46 -8.50 -18.85
C LYS A 491 10.04 -9.47 -19.94
N THR A 492 8.82 -10.00 -19.85
CA THR A 492 8.32 -11.00 -20.81
C THR A 492 7.47 -10.37 -21.91
N PHE A 493 6.59 -9.42 -21.57
CA PHE A 493 5.62 -8.86 -22.50
C PHE A 493 5.99 -7.49 -23.06
N ILE A 494 6.74 -6.68 -22.31
CA ILE A 494 6.88 -5.24 -22.61
C ILE A 494 8.30 -4.91 -23.04
N PHE A 495 9.28 -5.25 -22.21
CA PHE A 495 10.68 -4.87 -22.38
C PHE A 495 11.34 -5.47 -23.63
N PRO A 496 11.08 -6.73 -24.04
CA PRO A 496 11.73 -7.27 -25.23
C PRO A 496 11.45 -6.45 -26.49
N GLU A 497 10.20 -6.03 -26.68
CA GLU A 497 9.82 -5.17 -27.80
C GLU A 497 10.26 -3.72 -27.60
N LYS A 498 10.27 -3.23 -26.35
CA LYS A 498 10.72 -1.86 -26.03
C LYS A 498 12.20 -1.65 -26.33
N PHE A 499 13.03 -2.65 -26.04
CA PHE A 499 14.49 -2.56 -26.20
C PHE A 499 15.00 -3.27 -27.46
N GLY A 500 14.13 -3.94 -28.21
CA GLY A 500 14.48 -4.61 -29.47
C GLY A 500 15.24 -5.93 -29.28
N GLU A 501 15.38 -6.43 -28.05
CA GLU A 501 16.06 -7.68 -27.74
C GLU A 501 15.46 -8.33 -26.49
N PRO A 502 15.47 -9.68 -26.36
CA PRO A 502 15.02 -10.37 -25.16
C PRO A 502 15.77 -9.90 -23.92
N ILE A 503 15.09 -9.82 -22.77
CA ILE A 503 15.74 -9.53 -21.49
C ILE A 503 16.35 -10.84 -20.94
N PRO A 504 17.69 -10.94 -20.80
CA PRO A 504 18.33 -12.11 -20.23
C PRO A 504 17.88 -12.39 -18.80
N GLU A 505 17.65 -13.67 -18.49
CA GLU A 505 17.47 -14.12 -17.10
C GLU A 505 18.82 -14.26 -16.42
N ILE A 506 18.87 -13.86 -15.16
CA ILE A 506 20.06 -13.99 -14.32
C ILE A 506 19.81 -15.13 -13.36
N ASN A 507 20.76 -16.06 -13.27
CA ASN A 507 20.73 -17.10 -12.25
C ASN A 507 21.21 -16.51 -10.93
N TRP A 508 20.28 -15.95 -10.14
CA TRP A 508 20.56 -15.34 -8.85
C TRP A 508 21.21 -16.27 -7.82
N ASN A 509 21.12 -17.59 -8.02
CA ASN A 509 21.73 -18.61 -7.16
C ASN A 509 23.17 -18.98 -7.57
N ALA A 510 23.69 -18.40 -8.66
CA ALA A 510 25.06 -18.65 -9.10
C ALA A 510 26.10 -18.05 -8.14
N SER A 511 27.36 -18.46 -8.31
CA SER A 511 28.47 -17.92 -7.52
C SER A 511 28.62 -16.41 -7.75
N ALA A 512 29.29 -15.72 -6.81
CA ALA A 512 29.49 -14.27 -6.91
C ALA A 512 30.23 -13.88 -8.20
N GLN A 513 31.20 -14.69 -8.65
CA GLN A 513 31.93 -14.42 -9.90
C GLN A 513 31.04 -14.61 -11.12
N GLU A 514 30.31 -15.73 -11.22
CA GLU A 514 29.41 -15.99 -12.35
C GLU A 514 28.29 -14.95 -12.45
N LEU A 515 27.81 -14.43 -11.31
CA LEU A 515 26.83 -13.34 -11.28
C LEU A 515 27.42 -12.03 -11.76
N LYS A 516 28.63 -11.69 -11.32
CA LYS A 516 29.35 -10.52 -11.84
C LYS A 516 29.53 -10.63 -13.35
N ASP A 517 29.90 -11.80 -13.86
CA ASP A 517 30.08 -12.03 -15.29
C ASP A 517 28.75 -11.87 -16.06
N GLN A 518 27.65 -12.44 -15.55
CA GLN A 518 26.31 -12.26 -16.13
C GLN A 518 25.86 -10.79 -16.13
N LEU A 519 26.11 -10.06 -15.04
CA LEU A 519 25.72 -8.65 -14.92
C LEU A 519 26.62 -7.73 -15.75
N GLN A 520 27.91 -8.08 -15.92
CA GLN A 520 28.83 -7.35 -16.79
C GLN A 520 28.37 -7.43 -18.24
N GLN A 521 27.83 -8.56 -18.70
CA GLN A 521 27.28 -8.73 -20.06
C GLN A 521 26.10 -7.80 -20.36
N VAL A 522 25.39 -7.33 -19.34
CA VAL A 522 24.23 -6.44 -19.47
C VAL A 522 24.50 -5.00 -19.00
N SER A 523 25.68 -4.72 -18.42
CA SER A 523 26.02 -3.44 -17.76
C SER A 523 25.94 -2.20 -18.69
N GLY A 524 26.08 -2.38 -20.00
CA GLY A 524 25.95 -1.30 -21.01
C GLY A 524 24.60 -1.24 -21.71
N LYS A 525 23.64 -2.12 -21.36
CA LYS A 525 22.35 -2.20 -22.03
C LYS A 525 21.39 -1.10 -21.53
N PRO A 526 20.45 -0.64 -22.37
CA PRO A 526 19.49 0.38 -21.96
C PRO A 526 18.53 -0.07 -20.84
N TYR A 527 18.54 -1.34 -20.43
CA TYR A 527 17.77 -1.91 -19.33
C TYR A 527 18.65 -2.39 -18.16
N ALA A 528 19.94 -2.03 -18.11
CA ALA A 528 20.87 -2.48 -17.07
C ALA A 528 20.36 -2.20 -15.64
N ASP A 529 19.68 -1.07 -15.44
CA ASP A 529 19.11 -0.65 -14.16
C ASP A 529 17.96 -1.55 -13.67
N VAL A 530 17.39 -2.40 -14.52
CA VAL A 530 16.42 -3.40 -14.08
C VAL A 530 17.06 -4.42 -13.13
N TYR A 531 18.33 -4.79 -13.36
CA TYR A 531 19.00 -5.81 -12.58
C TYR A 531 19.43 -5.34 -11.19
N SER A 532 19.72 -4.04 -11.04
CA SER A 532 19.93 -3.48 -9.70
C SER A 532 18.63 -3.52 -8.89
N LYS A 533 17.48 -3.25 -9.52
CA LYS A 533 16.16 -3.40 -8.90
C LYS A 533 15.84 -4.85 -8.53
N ASP A 534 16.16 -5.81 -9.40
CA ASP A 534 15.98 -7.24 -9.09
C ASP A 534 16.76 -7.68 -7.84
N LEU A 535 18.01 -7.24 -7.71
CA LEU A 535 18.83 -7.55 -6.51
C LEU A 535 18.18 -7.00 -5.24
N ILE A 536 17.68 -5.76 -5.28
CA ILE A 536 16.96 -5.15 -4.15
C ILE A 536 15.71 -5.97 -3.84
N THR A 537 14.94 -6.36 -4.86
CA THR A 537 13.74 -7.17 -4.69
C THR A 537 14.08 -8.54 -4.12
N LYS A 538 15.13 -9.22 -4.60
CA LYS A 538 15.58 -10.52 -4.08
C LYS A 538 16.04 -10.42 -2.62
N PHE A 539 16.79 -9.39 -2.27
CA PHE A 539 17.15 -9.09 -0.89
C PHE A 539 15.90 -9.02 0.01
N ARG A 540 14.89 -8.23 -0.39
CA ARG A 540 13.66 -8.07 0.39
C ARG A 540 12.83 -9.35 0.45
N ILE A 541 12.78 -10.12 -0.63
CA ILE A 541 12.15 -11.46 -0.63
C ILE A 541 12.82 -12.34 0.44
N ASN A 542 14.15 -12.46 0.39
CA ASN A 542 14.90 -13.31 1.31
C ASN A 542 14.71 -12.88 2.77
N GLN A 543 14.77 -11.58 3.08
CA GLN A 543 14.44 -11.08 4.40
C GLN A 543 13.01 -11.44 4.82
N SER A 544 12.05 -11.30 3.90
CA SER A 544 10.63 -11.51 4.19
C SER A 544 10.29 -12.97 4.52
N VAL A 545 11.10 -13.94 4.09
CA VAL A 545 10.85 -15.38 4.29
C VAL A 545 11.86 -16.08 5.21
N GLY A 546 12.69 -15.30 5.90
CA GLY A 546 13.61 -15.79 6.92
C GLY A 546 14.96 -16.30 6.40
N GLN A 547 15.33 -15.93 5.17
CA GLN A 547 16.60 -16.30 4.56
C GLN A 547 17.65 -15.21 4.77
N ALA A 548 17.98 -14.90 6.03
CA ALA A 548 18.86 -13.79 6.39
C ALA A 548 20.26 -13.88 5.76
N THR A 549 20.86 -15.07 5.73
CA THR A 549 22.18 -15.31 5.11
C THR A 549 22.17 -14.96 3.61
N GLU A 550 21.10 -15.35 2.91
CA GLU A 550 20.96 -15.12 1.48
C GLU A 550 20.63 -13.65 1.19
N ALA A 551 19.83 -13.00 2.05
CA ALA A 551 19.63 -11.56 2.00
C ALA A 551 20.96 -10.80 2.13
N ALA A 552 21.77 -11.11 3.14
CA ALA A 552 23.08 -10.49 3.35
C ALA A 552 24.01 -10.71 2.14
N ARG A 553 24.03 -11.92 1.58
CA ARG A 553 24.81 -12.25 0.37
C ARG A 553 24.41 -11.38 -0.82
N VAL A 554 23.10 -11.26 -1.08
CA VAL A 554 22.57 -10.45 -2.19
C VAL A 554 22.88 -8.97 -2.00
N MET A 555 22.75 -8.44 -0.78
CA MET A 555 23.01 -7.02 -0.52
C MET A 555 24.50 -6.67 -0.58
N LYS A 556 25.37 -7.55 -0.11
CA LYS A 556 26.83 -7.41 -0.31
C LYS A 556 27.15 -7.29 -1.79
N MET A 557 26.60 -8.17 -2.62
CA MET A 557 26.80 -8.15 -4.07
C MET A 557 26.27 -6.87 -4.72
N TYR A 558 25.12 -6.37 -4.28
CA TYR A 558 24.60 -5.08 -4.74
C TYR A 558 25.60 -3.94 -4.46
N GLY A 559 26.16 -3.89 -3.25
CA GLY A 559 27.20 -2.92 -2.89
C GLY A 559 28.46 -3.04 -3.75
N GLU A 560 28.93 -4.26 -4.03
CA GLU A 560 30.11 -4.48 -4.87
C GLU A 560 29.92 -4.04 -6.34
N LEU A 561 28.70 -4.15 -6.86
CA LEU A 561 28.41 -3.93 -8.29
C LEU A 561 27.87 -2.54 -8.63
N PHE A 562 27.08 -1.95 -7.73
CA PHE A 562 26.30 -0.74 -8.02
C PHE A 562 26.69 0.47 -7.18
N SER A 563 27.69 0.34 -6.29
CA SER A 563 28.24 1.51 -5.60
C SER A 563 28.94 2.45 -6.58
N LYS A 564 28.79 3.75 -6.37
CA LYS A 564 29.54 4.80 -7.04
C LYS A 564 31.04 4.68 -6.70
N PRO A 565 31.92 5.10 -7.63
CA PRO A 565 33.34 5.25 -7.35
C PRO A 565 33.57 6.16 -6.14
N PHE A 566 34.65 5.90 -5.41
CA PHE A 566 35.11 6.81 -4.37
C PHE A 566 35.47 8.19 -4.97
N PRO A 567 35.20 9.32 -4.30
CA PRO A 567 35.46 10.65 -4.86
C PRO A 567 36.92 10.83 -5.30
N GLU A 568 37.14 11.20 -6.56
CA GLU A 568 38.48 11.27 -7.16
C GLU A 568 39.40 12.30 -6.49
N ASP A 569 38.84 13.40 -6.01
CA ASP A 569 39.57 14.45 -5.30
C ASP A 569 40.11 13.93 -3.96
N LEU A 570 39.30 13.17 -3.21
CA LEU A 570 39.73 12.50 -1.99
C LEU A 570 40.75 11.39 -2.29
N ALA A 571 40.57 10.62 -3.36
CA ALA A 571 41.48 9.55 -3.76
C ALA A 571 42.90 10.05 -4.09
N LYS A 572 43.05 11.32 -4.48
CA LYS A 572 44.33 11.97 -4.81
C LYS A 572 44.98 12.66 -3.60
N MET A 573 44.26 12.84 -2.49
CA MET A 573 44.78 13.51 -1.30
C MET A 573 45.62 12.56 -0.42
N PRO A 574 46.71 13.04 0.20
CA PRO A 574 47.49 12.23 1.14
C PRO A 574 46.66 11.85 2.37
N VAL A 575 46.57 10.56 2.67
CA VAL A 575 45.90 10.05 3.86
C VAL A 575 46.77 10.32 5.09
N VAL A 576 46.22 11.02 6.08
CA VAL A 576 46.85 11.24 7.40
C VAL A 576 46.54 10.07 8.32
N ALA A 577 45.28 9.65 8.37
CA ALA A 577 44.78 8.54 9.19
C ALA A 577 43.45 8.04 8.62
N GLN A 578 43.16 6.74 8.72
CA GLN A 578 41.88 6.19 8.30
C GLN A 578 41.51 4.90 9.05
N LEU A 579 40.23 4.78 9.38
CA LEU A 579 39.58 3.57 9.88
C LEU A 579 38.41 3.28 8.96
N VAL A 580 38.62 2.38 8.00
CA VAL A 580 37.64 2.07 6.94
C VAL A 580 37.30 0.59 6.95
N LYS A 581 36.17 0.24 6.31
CA LYS A 581 35.66 -1.14 6.28
C LYS A 581 35.42 -1.69 7.68
N VAL A 582 34.85 -0.85 8.55
CA VAL A 582 34.51 -1.20 9.92
C VAL A 582 33.27 -2.10 9.91
N LEU A 583 33.36 -3.25 10.59
CA LEU A 583 32.35 -4.31 10.68
C LEU A 583 31.51 -4.17 11.95
N ASP A 584 30.41 -4.91 12.05
CA ASP A 584 29.50 -4.91 13.21
C ASP A 584 30.27 -5.08 14.54
N ASN A 585 29.86 -4.32 15.56
CA ASN A 585 30.37 -4.34 16.93
C ASN A 585 31.87 -4.02 17.06
N GLU A 586 32.48 -3.33 16.09
CA GLU A 586 33.85 -2.88 16.20
C GLU A 586 33.97 -1.49 16.85
N ASP A 587 34.97 -1.35 17.73
CA ASP A 587 35.44 -0.06 18.25
C ASP A 587 36.92 0.06 17.87
N LYS A 588 37.19 0.82 16.81
CA LYS A 588 38.53 0.97 16.23
C LYS A 588 39.14 2.31 16.64
N THR A 589 40.44 2.26 16.93
CA THR A 589 41.25 3.43 17.27
C THR A 589 42.60 3.36 16.58
N MET A 590 43.08 4.48 16.05
CA MET A 590 44.45 4.64 15.59
C MET A 590 45.03 5.99 16.01
N GLU A 591 46.33 6.03 16.28
CA GLU A 591 47.02 7.28 16.60
C GLU A 591 47.65 7.91 15.35
N PHE A 592 47.65 9.23 15.27
CA PHE A 592 48.39 10.00 14.28
C PHE A 592 48.97 11.27 14.91
N THR A 593 50.04 11.79 14.31
CA THR A 593 50.74 12.98 14.82
C THR A 593 50.84 14.04 13.74
N LEU A 594 50.56 15.28 14.11
CA LEU A 594 50.78 16.47 13.28
C LEU A 594 51.94 17.27 13.84
N THR A 595 52.93 17.56 12.99
CA THR A 595 54.13 18.33 13.37
C THR A 595 53.94 19.84 13.25
N ARG A 596 52.89 20.27 12.53
CA ARG A 596 52.50 21.67 12.36
C ARG A 596 50.98 21.79 12.31
N ALA A 597 50.45 22.99 12.56
CA ALA A 597 49.06 23.28 12.30
C ALA A 597 48.78 23.07 10.81
N GLN A 598 47.73 22.32 10.49
CA GLN A 598 47.35 22.07 9.11
C GLN A 598 45.84 21.91 8.96
N GLN A 599 45.33 22.29 7.79
CA GLN A 599 43.98 21.93 7.41
C GLN A 599 43.94 20.44 7.08
N VAL A 600 42.91 19.77 7.56
CA VAL A 600 42.60 18.39 7.22
C VAL A 600 41.18 18.31 6.70
N ARG A 601 40.95 17.44 5.72
CA ARG A 601 39.62 17.08 5.25
C ARG A 601 39.19 15.76 5.88
N ILE A 602 38.02 15.73 6.49
CA ILE A 602 37.44 14.55 7.12
C ILE A 602 36.32 14.04 6.25
N PHE A 603 36.41 12.78 5.85
CA PHE A 603 35.35 12.06 5.16
C PHE A 603 34.91 10.88 6.02
N SER A 604 33.64 10.84 6.40
CA SER A 604 33.08 9.77 7.22
C SER A 604 31.71 9.36 6.70
N ILE A 605 31.44 8.06 6.64
CA ILE A 605 30.10 7.51 6.39
C ILE A 605 29.79 6.52 7.51
N GLY A 606 28.59 6.66 8.06
CA GLY A 606 28.06 5.80 9.13
C GLY A 606 26.55 5.84 9.21
N GLU A 607 26.01 5.45 10.36
CA GLU A 607 24.58 5.27 10.60
C GLU A 607 24.07 6.27 11.62
N GLY A 608 22.98 6.94 11.31
CA GLY A 608 22.30 7.85 12.21
C GLY A 608 20.83 8.04 11.86
N GLN A 609 20.00 8.16 12.89
CA GLN A 609 18.57 8.34 12.76
C GLN A 609 18.01 9.03 14.01
N ALA A 610 16.99 9.88 13.82
CA ALA A 610 16.24 10.51 14.90
C ALA A 610 17.10 11.38 15.86
N GLY A 611 18.11 12.07 15.34
CA GLY A 611 19.00 12.93 16.14
C GLY A 611 20.22 12.21 16.71
N GLU A 612 20.32 10.89 16.57
CA GLU A 612 21.39 10.08 17.15
C GLU A 612 22.25 9.42 16.06
N MET A 613 23.53 9.18 16.38
CA MET A 613 24.46 8.40 15.58
C MET A 613 24.73 7.05 16.26
N PHE A 614 24.73 5.98 15.47
CA PHE A 614 24.97 4.60 15.90
C PHE A 614 26.35 4.13 15.43
N ASP A 615 26.66 4.40 14.16
CA ASP A 615 27.97 4.17 13.57
C ASP A 615 28.59 5.50 13.21
N TYR A 616 29.71 5.85 13.85
CA TYR A 616 30.30 7.18 13.68
C TYR A 616 31.76 7.24 14.08
N GLY A 617 32.43 8.27 13.55
CA GLY A 617 33.82 8.57 13.83
C GLY A 617 34.02 9.89 14.55
N TRP A 618 35.13 9.99 15.26
CA TRP A 618 35.56 11.21 15.93
C TRP A 618 37.09 11.27 16.06
N ILE A 619 37.62 12.45 16.36
CA ILE A 619 39.03 12.71 16.57
C ILE A 619 39.21 13.23 17.99
N GLU A 620 40.08 12.60 18.77
CA GLU A 620 40.43 13.03 20.12
C GLU A 620 41.86 13.58 20.15
N ASN A 621 42.09 14.63 20.93
CA ASN A 621 43.45 15.03 21.28
C ASN A 621 44.01 14.03 22.30
N ALA A 622 45.07 13.30 21.95
CA ALA A 622 45.58 12.20 22.76
C ALA A 622 46.12 12.65 24.13
N ASN A 623 46.56 13.90 24.24
CA ASN A 623 47.10 14.44 25.50
C ASN A 623 45.99 14.98 26.42
N LYS A 624 44.92 15.53 25.85
CA LYS A 624 43.81 16.14 26.62
C LYS A 624 42.66 15.17 26.87
N GLY A 625 42.55 14.10 26.08
CA GLY A 625 41.41 13.16 26.12
C GLY A 625 40.09 13.76 25.64
N THR A 626 40.11 14.97 25.05
CA THR A 626 38.91 15.67 24.58
C THR A 626 38.73 15.48 23.08
N SER A 627 37.49 15.23 22.66
CA SER A 627 37.11 15.25 21.23
C SER A 627 37.36 16.64 20.65
N VAL A 628 38.07 16.71 19.53
CA VAL A 628 38.29 17.95 18.75
C VAL A 628 37.36 18.02 17.55
N TRP A 629 36.77 16.89 17.15
CA TRP A 629 35.72 16.80 16.14
C TRP A 629 34.99 15.46 16.28
N GLU A 630 33.67 15.45 16.10
CA GLU A 630 32.82 14.25 16.19
C GLU A 630 31.69 14.35 15.18
N MET A 631 31.40 13.25 14.49
CA MET A 631 30.30 13.18 13.53
C MET A 631 28.95 13.22 14.26
N GLN A 632 28.12 14.22 13.95
CA GLN A 632 26.78 14.42 14.51
C GLN A 632 25.73 14.37 13.42
N GLU A 633 24.59 13.70 13.64
CA GLU A 633 23.57 13.48 12.61
C GLU A 633 23.08 14.79 11.95
N LYS A 634 22.86 15.84 12.75
CA LYS A 634 22.45 17.18 12.27
C LYS A 634 23.45 17.86 11.31
N GLU A 635 24.72 17.46 11.34
CA GLU A 635 25.81 18.02 10.53
C GLU A 635 26.13 17.14 9.31
N THR A 636 25.38 16.06 9.13
CA THR A 636 25.58 15.11 8.04
C THR A 636 24.59 15.33 6.90
N THR A 637 24.94 14.79 5.74
CA THR A 637 24.06 14.63 4.59
C THR A 637 23.71 13.16 4.39
N HIS A 638 22.67 12.85 3.62
CA HIS A 638 22.32 11.46 3.30
C HIS A 638 23.41 10.84 2.41
N ALA A 639 23.87 9.63 2.76
CA ALA A 639 24.94 8.92 2.03
C ALA A 639 24.41 8.03 0.89
N GLY A 640 23.13 8.17 0.52
CA GLY A 640 22.46 7.26 -0.42
C GLY A 640 22.06 5.93 0.22
N GLY A 641 21.26 5.13 -0.49
CA GLY A 641 20.73 3.88 0.05
C GLY A 641 19.65 4.10 1.11
N ALA A 642 19.78 3.44 2.26
CA ALA A 642 18.86 3.55 3.38
C ALA A 642 18.88 4.95 4.01
N ALA A 643 17.72 5.43 4.48
CA ALA A 643 17.57 6.78 5.07
C ALA A 643 18.54 7.06 6.23
N LYS A 644 18.95 6.01 6.95
CA LYS A 644 19.87 6.03 8.09
C LYS A 644 21.35 6.15 7.69
N ASN A 645 21.69 6.02 6.41
CA ASN A 645 23.06 6.18 5.93
C ASN A 645 23.42 7.66 5.92
N ARG A 646 24.39 8.07 6.74
CA ARG A 646 24.81 9.46 6.94
C ARG A 646 26.25 9.64 6.48
N LYS A 647 26.54 10.79 5.87
CA LYS A 647 27.86 11.17 5.36
C LYS A 647 28.25 12.56 5.82
N VAL A 648 29.53 12.73 6.16
CA VAL A 648 30.15 14.03 6.40
C VAL A 648 31.38 14.17 5.51
N ASP A 649 31.57 15.37 4.96
CA ASP A 649 32.75 15.76 4.18
C ASP A 649 33.06 17.22 4.51
N VAL A 650 34.01 17.42 5.44
CA VAL A 650 34.28 18.73 6.06
C VAL A 650 35.77 19.00 6.13
N VAL A 651 36.13 20.28 6.22
CA VAL A 651 37.51 20.72 6.42
C VAL A 651 37.63 21.40 7.77
N ILE A 652 38.58 20.97 8.59
CA ILE A 652 38.91 21.59 9.87
C ILE A 652 40.40 21.89 9.95
N THR A 653 40.80 22.74 10.90
CA THR A 653 42.21 22.96 11.23
C THR A 653 42.56 22.18 12.50
N LEU A 654 43.62 21.39 12.44
CA LEU A 654 44.18 20.70 13.61
C LEU A 654 45.54 21.31 13.95
N GLU A 655 45.73 21.64 15.23
CA GLU A 655 46.99 22.13 15.78
C GLU A 655 48.07 21.03 15.82
N PRO A 656 49.37 21.36 15.96
CA PRO A 656 50.41 20.35 16.17
C PRO A 656 50.11 19.52 17.42
N GLY A 657 50.23 18.19 17.31
CA GLY A 657 49.93 17.32 18.44
C GLY A 657 49.73 15.86 18.05
N LYS A 658 49.52 15.03 19.08
CA LYS A 658 49.12 13.64 18.94
C LYS A 658 47.61 13.52 19.03
N TYR A 659 47.02 12.76 18.13
CA TYR A 659 45.59 12.58 18.01
C TYR A 659 45.24 11.09 17.93
N LYS A 660 44.03 10.74 18.36
CA LYS A 660 43.39 9.44 18.14
C LYS A 660 42.25 9.64 17.16
N LEU A 661 42.29 8.92 16.05
CA LEU A 661 41.14 8.74 15.18
C LEU A 661 40.37 7.53 15.70
N ARG A 662 39.07 7.69 15.92
CA ARG A 662 38.19 6.64 16.44
C ARG A 662 36.99 6.44 15.52
N TYR A 663 36.50 5.21 15.47
CA TYR A 663 35.26 4.86 14.78
C TYR A 663 34.62 3.67 15.48
N LYS A 664 33.32 3.76 15.73
CA LYS A 664 32.54 2.72 16.41
C LYS A 664 31.32 2.36 15.58
N THR A 665 30.94 1.09 15.60
CA THR A 665 29.71 0.57 14.99
C THR A 665 28.85 -0.21 15.99
N ASP A 666 27.56 -0.28 15.72
CA ASP A 666 26.61 -1.17 16.41
C ASP A 666 26.53 -2.57 15.76
N ASP A 667 25.46 -3.33 16.03
CA ASP A 667 25.36 -4.74 15.67
C ASP A 667 24.68 -5.05 14.33
N SER A 668 24.18 -4.04 13.60
CA SER A 668 23.12 -4.30 12.64
C SER A 668 23.37 -3.87 11.20
N HIS A 669 24.24 -2.89 10.92
CA HIS A 669 24.39 -2.37 9.56
C HIS A 669 25.74 -1.69 9.33
N SER A 670 26.70 -2.50 8.89
CA SER A 670 28.08 -2.07 8.67
C SER A 670 28.65 -2.57 7.35
N PHE A 671 29.94 -2.30 7.11
CA PHE A 671 30.63 -2.77 5.92
C PHE A 671 30.47 -4.28 5.73
N ASP A 672 30.10 -4.70 4.52
CA ASP A 672 29.86 -6.10 4.15
C ASP A 672 28.72 -6.82 4.90
N ARG A 673 28.00 -6.16 5.82
CA ARG A 673 26.84 -6.70 6.56
C ARG A 673 25.69 -5.69 6.64
N TRP A 674 25.06 -5.45 5.49
CA TRP A 674 23.97 -4.48 5.38
C TRP A 674 22.61 -5.10 5.71
N ASN A 675 21.89 -4.56 6.70
CA ASN A 675 20.50 -4.92 6.98
C ASN A 675 19.47 -4.11 6.18
N ALA A 676 19.92 -3.06 5.48
CA ALA A 676 19.17 -2.23 4.56
C ALA A 676 20.04 -1.87 3.33
N LEU A 677 19.57 -0.99 2.44
CA LEU A 677 20.36 -0.57 1.27
C LEU A 677 21.69 0.08 1.71
N PRO A 678 22.85 -0.35 1.16
CA PRO A 678 24.15 0.21 1.50
C PRO A 678 24.27 1.67 1.05
N PRO A 679 25.24 2.43 1.59
CA PRO A 679 25.56 3.77 1.09
C PRO A 679 25.91 3.73 -0.40
N GLU A 680 25.74 4.87 -1.07
CA GLU A 680 26.01 4.99 -2.51
C GLU A 680 27.50 4.83 -2.84
N ILE A 681 28.39 5.11 -1.89
CA ILE A 681 29.84 4.88 -2.00
C ILE A 681 30.15 3.71 -1.09
N ASN A 682 30.92 2.73 -1.57
CA ASN A 682 31.33 1.56 -0.78
C ASN A 682 32.41 1.93 0.26
N PHE A 683 32.03 2.75 1.23
CA PHE A 683 32.85 3.27 2.30
C PHE A 683 32.02 3.30 3.58
N TRP A 684 32.57 2.75 4.66
CA TRP A 684 32.00 2.79 6.01
C TRP A 684 33.16 2.94 6.99
N GLY A 685 33.13 3.98 7.81
CA GLY A 685 34.30 4.41 8.56
C GLY A 685 34.59 5.90 8.44
N ILE A 686 35.83 6.27 8.76
CA ILE A 686 36.34 7.64 8.77
C ILE A 686 37.75 7.70 8.18
N ALA A 687 38.03 8.74 7.39
CA ALA A 687 39.35 9.04 6.85
C ALA A 687 39.65 10.54 6.99
N VAL A 688 40.91 10.83 7.33
CA VAL A 688 41.47 12.17 7.49
C VAL A 688 42.55 12.36 6.43
N TYR A 689 42.40 13.40 5.62
CA TYR A 689 43.29 13.72 4.52
C TYR A 689 44.00 15.05 4.76
N ALA A 690 45.26 15.15 4.33
CA ALA A 690 45.98 16.42 4.33
C ALA A 690 45.46 17.31 3.20
N LYS A 691 45.20 18.58 3.50
CA LYS A 691 44.73 19.57 2.53
C LYS A 691 45.81 20.59 2.16
#